data_AF-A0AAD8QET0-F1
#
_entry.id   AF-A0AAD8QET0-F1
#
_cell.length_a   1.000
_cell.length_b   1.000
_cell.length_c   1.000
_cell.angle_alpha   90.00
_cell.angle_beta   90.00
_cell.angle_gamma   90.00
#
_symmetry.space_group_name_H-M   'P 1'
#
loop_
_entity.id
_entity.type
_entity.pdbx_description
1 polymer ?
#
loop_
_entity_poly.entity_id
_entity_poly.type
_entity_poly.pdbx_seq_one_letter_code
_entity_poly.pdbx_strand_id
1 'polypeptide(L)'
;MTVLNTNHILTFSCIVSAAVVILGRTCSCLQFTYPNFNTSQKDDFSFSPGSSITNGSLYITPNTGNISHQSGRVVYARETLKLWNSKRTSLTSFRTEFVLNILPQNGSAGEGMAFILTNNPSLPSNSSGQWLGVFNNQTDGAFENRVVAVEFDTRKSYKDDLDGNHVGIDIDSIKSVDQIPLSNQSITLSSGSDVWVGIKYDGTTLLFEVTLIQYSTSGQQHVSGVSRLIDLSLGLLDDIHLVFAGSTGDFTQLNQIKSWNFTTIDNVGRGHGRKVLLALIVLTIFALCLFAVLFMWRRLTRQRRLAYRNLEKMIDAHGPVKFKLKELRRATANFSPTRKLGRGGFGTVYLGYISRMNLEVAVKRVSTNNAKSDRGEQEFVAEVNTISKLSHRNLVKLIGWCHEGAELLLIYEYFPMGSLDKLLYASARVSNLSSETSVLELTWERRYRIICGVASALDYLHHGSSKRILHRDVKTSNVMLDEDYNARLGDFGLARVIQHDGVTHHSTQAVAGTRGYMAYESFFTGRASLDTDVYAFGVFIMEVVSGRSPSSSVSYRNQDESAGSTREAMYIVDWIWRHYGEGNVLAAADTVLRGVYDKAQVDCAVRLAVACCHPNPRERPSMRTVVQVLMGGAPAPEPPYVKPAFVWPPSGSQSEIQLPHVGLLFTGGQTSFCSMTSTSLTGR
;
A
#
# COMPACT_ATOMS: atom_id res chain seq x y z
N MET A 1 -12.09 0.00 13.90
CA MET A 1 -12.42 1.41 13.58
C MET A 1 -11.52 2.28 14.45
N THR A 2 -10.43 2.77 13.88
CA THR A 2 -9.64 3.87 14.46
C THR A 2 -9.91 5.09 13.61
N VAL A 3 -10.40 6.15 14.26
CA VAL A 3 -10.68 7.45 13.65
C VAL A 3 -9.35 7.99 13.15
N LEU A 4 -9.17 8.00 11.83
CA LEU A 4 -8.10 8.76 11.18
C LEU A 4 -8.44 10.23 11.41
N ASN A 5 -7.72 10.82 12.34
CA ASN A 5 -7.86 12.19 12.83
C ASN A 5 -7.76 13.17 11.66
N THR A 6 -8.85 13.87 11.36
CA THR A 6 -8.98 14.91 10.33
C THR A 6 -7.92 16.02 10.47
N ASN A 7 -7.39 16.20 11.68
CA ASN A 7 -6.31 17.15 11.98
C ASN A 7 -4.99 16.84 11.25
N HIS A 8 -4.70 15.58 10.91
CA HIS A 8 -3.48 15.24 10.17
C HIS A 8 -3.56 15.58 8.68
N ILE A 9 -4.78 15.63 8.11
CA ILE A 9 -4.97 15.97 6.70
C ILE A 9 -4.87 17.48 6.50
N LEU A 10 -5.43 18.26 7.43
CA LEU A 10 -5.35 19.72 7.43
C LEU A 10 -3.92 20.22 7.66
N THR A 11 -3.18 19.66 8.62
CA THR A 11 -1.77 20.03 8.83
C THR A 11 -0.90 19.66 7.63
N PHE A 12 -1.15 18.52 6.98
CA PHE A 12 -0.42 18.14 5.78
C PHE A 12 -0.75 19.05 4.58
N SER A 13 -2.01 19.46 4.41
CA SER A 13 -2.41 20.42 3.38
C SER A 13 -1.75 21.78 3.62
N CYS A 14 -1.69 22.27 4.86
CA CYS A 14 -1.01 23.51 5.19
C CYS A 14 0.50 23.45 4.93
N ILE A 15 1.16 22.31 5.19
CA ILE A 15 2.58 22.10 4.90
C ILE A 15 2.84 22.08 3.39
N VAL A 16 1.96 21.45 2.59
CA VAL A 16 2.07 21.43 1.13
C VAL A 16 1.82 22.82 0.54
N SER A 17 0.82 23.56 1.03
CA SER A 17 0.57 24.94 0.60
C SER A 17 1.72 25.87 1.00
N ALA A 18 2.30 25.72 2.19
CA ALA A 18 3.48 26.48 2.60
C ALA A 18 4.71 26.13 1.74
N ALA A 19 4.90 24.86 1.37
CA ALA A 19 5.97 24.45 0.47
C ALA A 19 5.80 25.03 -0.95
N VAL A 20 4.58 25.12 -1.47
CA VAL A 20 4.28 25.75 -2.77
C VAL A 20 4.52 27.26 -2.74
N VAL A 21 4.19 27.93 -1.62
CA VAL A 21 4.48 29.37 -1.44
C VAL A 21 5.97 29.65 -1.28
N ILE A 22 6.72 28.74 -0.64
CA ILE A 22 8.19 28.86 -0.50
C ILE A 22 8.91 28.54 -1.81
N LEU A 23 8.39 27.62 -2.63
CA LEU A 23 8.94 27.29 -3.96
C LEU A 23 8.55 28.30 -5.05
N GLY A 24 7.57 29.17 -4.80
CA GLY A 24 7.09 30.19 -5.74
C GLY A 24 7.91 31.49 -5.76
N ARG A 25 8.93 31.65 -4.92
CA ARG A 25 9.88 32.78 -5.04
C ARG A 25 10.95 32.44 -6.05
N THR A 26 10.60 32.53 -7.33
CA THR A 26 11.57 32.51 -8.43
C THR A 26 12.52 33.71 -8.28
N CYS A 27 13.82 33.43 -8.31
CA CYS A 27 14.90 34.40 -8.34
C CYS A 27 14.65 35.50 -9.39
N SER A 28 14.77 36.77 -8.99
CA SER A 28 14.79 37.92 -9.89
C SER A 28 16.10 37.93 -10.68
N CYS A 29 16.08 37.51 -11.95
CA CYS A 29 17.15 37.78 -12.90
C CYS A 29 16.74 38.99 -13.76
N LEU A 30 17.47 40.10 -13.67
CA LEU A 30 17.22 41.25 -14.55
C LEU A 30 17.58 40.83 -15.97
N GLN A 31 16.56 40.75 -16.83
CA GLN A 31 16.71 40.37 -18.22
C GLN A 31 15.73 41.15 -19.10
N PHE A 32 16.25 41.76 -20.17
CA PHE A 32 15.44 42.37 -21.20
C PHE A 32 16.16 42.34 -22.55
N THR A 33 15.38 42.46 -23.63
CA THR A 33 15.90 42.53 -24.99
C THR A 33 15.05 43.48 -25.83
N TYR A 34 15.69 44.49 -26.39
CA TYR A 34 15.13 45.46 -27.32
C TYR A 34 15.89 45.33 -28.65
N PRO A 35 15.38 44.56 -29.62
CA PRO A 35 16.02 44.43 -30.93
C PRO A 35 15.94 45.73 -31.75
N ASN A 36 14.97 46.59 -31.43
CA ASN A 36 14.81 47.98 -31.87
C ASN A 36 13.97 48.74 -30.82
N PHE A 37 13.88 50.06 -30.96
CA PHE A 37 13.12 50.92 -30.03
C PHE A 37 11.93 51.58 -30.72
N ASN A 38 10.74 51.40 -30.14
CA ASN A 38 9.50 52.00 -30.61
C ASN A 38 8.90 52.95 -29.56
N THR A 39 8.01 53.84 -30.00
CA THR A 39 7.39 54.82 -29.11
C THR A 39 6.48 54.19 -28.05
N SER A 40 5.98 52.96 -28.26
CA SER A 40 5.22 52.23 -27.23
C SER A 40 6.07 51.76 -26.05
N GLN A 41 7.39 51.69 -26.20
CA GLN A 41 8.34 51.35 -25.12
C GLN A 41 8.79 52.57 -24.32
N LYS A 42 8.21 53.76 -24.56
CA LYS A 42 8.66 54.99 -23.89
C LYS A 42 8.59 54.90 -22.36
N ASP A 43 7.61 54.19 -21.83
CA ASP A 43 7.43 54.02 -20.37
C ASP A 43 8.48 53.09 -19.74
N ASP A 44 9.24 52.33 -20.54
CA ASP A 44 10.34 51.50 -20.06
C ASP A 44 11.60 52.33 -19.75
N PHE A 45 11.65 53.59 -20.17
CA PHE A 45 12.81 54.47 -20.05
C PHE A 45 12.46 55.84 -19.48
N SER A 46 13.42 56.44 -18.78
CA SER A 46 13.38 57.86 -18.39
C SER A 46 14.34 58.65 -19.27
N PHE A 47 13.86 59.75 -19.83
CA PHE A 47 14.58 60.60 -20.77
C PHE A 47 14.91 61.95 -20.13
N SER A 48 16.16 62.39 -20.26
CA SER A 48 16.51 63.80 -20.02
C SER A 48 15.94 64.71 -21.12
N PRO A 49 15.91 66.04 -20.93
CA PRO A 49 15.59 66.96 -22.02
C PRO A 49 16.49 66.67 -23.24
N GLY A 50 15.87 66.59 -24.42
CA GLY A 50 16.59 66.33 -25.67
C GLY A 50 16.75 64.86 -26.06
N SER A 51 16.66 63.91 -25.13
CA SER A 51 16.71 62.48 -25.47
C SER A 51 15.32 61.95 -25.80
N SER A 52 15.24 60.97 -26.71
CA SER A 52 13.94 60.44 -27.19
C SER A 52 14.07 59.07 -27.83
N ILE A 53 12.92 58.42 -28.09
CA ILE A 53 12.83 57.31 -29.04
C ILE A 53 12.36 57.87 -30.37
N THR A 54 13.20 57.73 -31.41
CA THR A 54 12.88 58.18 -32.77
C THR A 54 13.43 57.15 -33.76
N ASN A 55 12.75 56.93 -34.90
CA ASN A 55 13.25 56.09 -36.00
C ASN A 55 13.81 54.71 -35.61
N GLY A 56 13.19 54.02 -34.65
CA GLY A 56 13.65 52.68 -34.24
C GLY A 56 14.81 52.67 -33.25
N SER A 57 15.28 53.82 -32.75
CA SER A 57 16.50 53.97 -31.93
C SER A 57 16.29 54.87 -30.71
N LEU A 58 17.09 54.67 -29.67
CA LEU A 58 17.26 55.65 -28.59
C LEU A 58 18.22 56.74 -29.06
N TYR A 59 17.75 57.98 -29.09
CA TYR A 59 18.57 59.17 -29.31
C TYR A 59 18.98 59.72 -27.96
N ILE A 60 20.28 59.70 -27.67
CA ILE A 60 20.82 60.11 -26.37
C ILE A 60 20.97 61.63 -26.28
N THR A 61 21.36 62.28 -27.38
CA THR A 61 21.40 63.74 -27.54
C THR A 61 20.29 64.21 -28.50
N PRO A 62 19.89 65.50 -28.45
CA PRO A 62 18.87 66.01 -29.37
C PRO A 62 19.27 65.85 -30.84
N ASN A 63 18.27 65.57 -31.68
CA ASN A 63 18.42 65.38 -33.13
C ASN A 63 17.86 66.53 -33.98
N THR A 64 17.23 67.51 -33.34
CA THR A 64 16.60 68.67 -33.99
C THR A 64 16.87 69.93 -33.17
N GLY A 65 16.79 71.10 -33.81
CA GLY A 65 17.08 72.38 -33.17
C GLY A 65 18.59 72.64 -32.99
N ASN A 66 18.96 73.40 -31.96
CA ASN A 66 20.37 73.63 -31.63
C ASN A 66 20.92 72.41 -30.89
N ILE A 67 21.76 71.63 -31.56
CA ILE A 67 22.38 70.42 -31.04
C ILE A 67 23.82 70.64 -30.54
N SER A 68 24.31 71.89 -30.49
CA SER A 68 25.63 72.24 -29.94
C SER A 68 25.59 72.39 -28.42
N HIS A 69 26.64 71.92 -27.75
CA HIS A 69 26.77 71.91 -26.28
C HIS A 69 25.56 71.31 -25.55
N GLN A 70 25.04 70.20 -26.06
CA GLN A 70 23.92 69.48 -25.46
C GLN A 70 24.42 68.22 -24.76
N SER A 71 23.70 67.80 -23.72
CA SER A 71 23.90 66.50 -23.08
C SER A 71 22.57 65.81 -22.90
N GLY A 72 22.59 64.49 -22.88
CA GLY A 72 21.43 63.74 -22.48
C GLY A 72 21.74 62.39 -21.86
N ARG A 73 20.72 61.84 -21.22
CA ARG A 73 20.69 60.51 -20.62
C ARG A 73 19.40 59.80 -21.00
N VAL A 74 19.51 58.49 -21.17
CA VAL A 74 18.38 57.56 -21.25
C VAL A 74 18.61 56.48 -20.19
N VAL A 75 17.69 56.40 -19.24
CA VAL A 75 17.77 55.49 -18.08
C VAL A 75 16.76 54.38 -18.27
N TYR A 76 17.16 53.12 -18.11
CA TYR A 76 16.19 52.01 -18.03
C TYR A 76 15.41 52.11 -16.70
N ALA A 77 14.09 52.26 -16.78
CA ALA A 77 13.25 52.67 -15.66
C ALA A 77 12.46 51.52 -15.03
N ARG A 78 12.38 50.34 -15.67
CA ARG A 78 11.54 49.23 -15.16
C ARG A 78 12.09 48.58 -13.90
N GLU A 79 13.41 48.41 -13.84
CA GLU A 79 14.08 47.68 -12.75
C GLU A 79 15.57 48.10 -12.66
N THR A 80 16.13 48.06 -11.45
CA THR A 80 17.55 48.28 -11.18
C THR A 80 18.33 46.96 -11.18
N LEU A 81 19.59 47.01 -11.62
CA LEU A 81 20.52 45.90 -11.43
C LEU A 81 20.89 45.81 -9.94
N LYS A 82 20.71 44.63 -9.34
CA LYS A 82 21.22 44.36 -8.00
C LYS A 82 22.71 44.04 -8.03
N LEU A 83 23.54 44.82 -7.33
CA LEU A 83 24.99 44.62 -7.28
C LEU A 83 25.35 43.26 -6.69
N TRP A 84 24.61 42.82 -5.67
CA TRP A 84 24.83 41.53 -5.02
C TRP A 84 23.86 40.48 -5.52
N ASN A 85 24.34 39.23 -5.63
CA ASN A 85 23.47 38.10 -5.93
C ASN A 85 22.41 37.91 -4.83
N SER A 86 21.38 37.11 -5.09
CA SER A 86 20.26 36.89 -4.15
C SER A 86 20.69 36.37 -2.76
N LYS A 87 21.88 35.76 -2.65
CA LYS A 87 22.44 35.22 -1.40
C LYS A 87 23.47 36.16 -0.76
N ARG A 88 23.76 37.30 -1.38
CA ARG A 88 24.83 38.25 -1.04
C ARG A 88 26.20 37.58 -0.85
N THR A 89 26.50 36.54 -1.62
CA THR A 89 27.78 35.79 -1.52
C THR A 89 28.81 36.19 -2.56
N SER A 90 28.38 36.85 -3.64
CA SER A 90 29.24 37.36 -4.71
C SER A 90 28.55 38.55 -5.37
N LEU A 91 29.32 39.36 -6.10
CA LEU A 91 28.74 40.36 -6.99
C LEU A 91 27.98 39.67 -8.12
N THR A 92 26.94 40.35 -8.63
CA THR A 92 26.10 39.87 -9.72
C THR A 92 26.88 39.95 -11.02
N SER A 93 27.18 38.79 -11.63
CA SER A 93 27.70 38.74 -12.98
C SER A 93 26.62 39.16 -13.97
N PHE A 94 26.97 39.88 -15.02
CA PHE A 94 26.03 40.31 -16.05
C PHE A 94 26.69 40.36 -17.42
N ARG A 95 25.85 40.35 -18.45
CA ARG A 95 26.22 40.61 -19.84
C ARG A 95 25.22 41.58 -20.44
N THR A 96 25.72 42.64 -21.05
CA THR A 96 24.93 43.60 -21.81
C THR A 96 25.49 43.72 -23.22
N GLU A 97 24.61 43.82 -24.20
CA GLU A 97 24.97 43.90 -25.60
C GLU A 97 24.09 44.97 -26.26
N PHE A 98 24.68 45.86 -27.04
CA PHE A 98 23.92 46.89 -27.74
C PHE A 98 24.58 47.26 -29.05
N VAL A 99 23.80 47.84 -29.96
CA VAL A 99 24.31 48.39 -31.22
C VAL A 99 24.38 49.90 -31.09
N LEU A 100 25.61 50.40 -31.12
CA LEU A 100 25.99 51.80 -31.10
C LEU A 100 26.04 52.35 -32.53
N ASN A 101 25.52 53.56 -32.75
CA ASN A 101 25.67 54.30 -33.99
C ASN A 101 25.91 55.78 -33.69
N ILE A 102 27.06 56.29 -34.11
CA ILE A 102 27.45 57.70 -33.91
C ILE A 102 27.66 58.34 -35.28
N LEU A 103 26.82 59.32 -35.62
CA LEU A 103 26.82 59.99 -36.93
C LEU A 103 27.14 61.49 -36.80
N PRO A 104 28.34 61.93 -37.24
CA PRO A 104 28.70 63.36 -37.33
C PRO A 104 27.69 64.16 -38.15
N GLN A 105 27.34 65.36 -37.70
CA GLN A 105 26.42 66.27 -38.41
C GLN A 105 27.14 67.41 -39.11
N ASN A 106 28.22 67.94 -38.52
CA ASN A 106 28.95 69.12 -39.03
C ASN A 106 30.34 68.75 -39.60
N GLY A 107 30.48 67.54 -40.18
CA GLY A 107 31.70 67.09 -40.86
C GLY A 107 32.88 66.70 -39.95
N SER A 108 32.73 66.80 -38.63
CA SER A 108 33.71 66.33 -37.63
C SER A 108 32.98 65.61 -36.50
N ALA A 109 33.68 64.66 -35.87
CA ALA A 109 33.14 63.93 -34.73
C ALA A 109 32.86 64.87 -33.55
N GLY A 110 31.76 64.60 -32.85
CA GLY A 110 31.43 65.25 -31.59
C GLY A 110 32.20 64.64 -30.43
N GLU A 111 31.66 64.71 -29.23
CA GLU A 111 32.39 64.35 -28.00
C GLU A 111 32.37 62.85 -27.73
N GLY A 112 31.22 62.21 -27.86
CA GLY A 112 31.07 60.76 -27.68
C GLY A 112 29.84 60.41 -26.87
N MET A 113 29.85 59.19 -26.34
CA MET A 113 28.81 58.70 -25.43
C MET A 113 29.33 57.60 -24.51
N ALA A 114 28.57 57.26 -23.48
CA ALA A 114 28.96 56.25 -22.51
C ALA A 114 27.79 55.34 -22.11
N PHE A 115 28.10 54.08 -21.80
CA PHE A 115 27.22 53.19 -21.04
C PHE A 115 27.62 53.24 -19.57
N ILE A 116 26.68 53.54 -18.68
CA ILE A 116 26.94 53.83 -17.27
C ILE A 116 26.15 52.87 -16.38
N LEU A 117 26.86 52.36 -15.36
CA LEU A 117 26.32 51.81 -14.14
C LEU A 117 26.38 52.89 -13.05
N THR A 118 25.24 53.30 -12.50
CA THR A 118 25.24 54.34 -11.46
C THR A 118 24.13 54.21 -10.44
N ASN A 119 24.37 54.68 -9.21
CA ASN A 119 23.30 54.88 -8.23
C ASN A 119 22.62 56.27 -8.36
N ASN A 120 23.16 57.17 -9.19
CA ASN A 120 22.69 58.55 -9.37
C ASN A 120 22.37 58.84 -10.86
N PRO A 121 21.17 58.45 -11.35
CA PRO A 121 20.87 58.49 -12.78
C PRO A 121 20.63 59.90 -13.36
N SER A 122 20.45 60.93 -12.52
CA SER A 122 20.19 62.30 -12.96
C SER A 122 21.31 62.88 -13.84
N LEU A 123 20.94 63.63 -14.88
CA LEU A 123 21.90 64.33 -15.75
C LEU A 123 22.61 65.46 -14.96
N PRO A 124 23.95 65.48 -14.88
CA PRO A 124 24.67 66.58 -14.24
C PRO A 124 24.49 67.89 -15.00
N SER A 125 24.43 69.02 -14.28
CA SER A 125 24.40 70.33 -14.92
C SER A 125 25.71 70.61 -15.67
N ASN A 126 25.66 71.28 -16.82
CA ASN A 126 26.82 71.67 -17.61
C ASN A 126 27.75 70.49 -17.99
N SER A 127 27.17 69.33 -18.27
CA SER A 127 27.87 68.09 -18.62
C SER A 127 28.16 67.93 -20.13
N SER A 128 28.07 69.00 -20.91
CA SER A 128 28.32 68.97 -22.37
C SER A 128 29.80 69.01 -22.68
N GLY A 129 30.20 68.76 -23.94
CA GLY A 129 31.61 68.74 -24.30
C GLY A 129 32.30 67.49 -23.73
N GLN A 130 33.53 67.70 -23.26
CA GLN A 130 34.44 66.71 -22.66
C GLN A 130 33.84 65.83 -21.57
N TRP A 131 32.69 66.21 -20.98
CA TRP A 131 32.10 65.50 -19.85
C TRP A 131 31.13 64.36 -20.23
N LEU A 132 30.86 64.17 -21.53
CA LEU A 132 30.06 63.06 -22.09
C LEU A 132 28.62 62.91 -21.55
N GLY A 133 28.09 63.90 -20.83
CA GLY A 133 26.83 63.73 -20.08
C GLY A 133 26.98 62.84 -18.83
N VAL A 134 28.22 62.46 -18.48
CA VAL A 134 28.58 61.59 -17.35
C VAL A 134 28.92 62.42 -16.12
N PHE A 135 29.78 63.42 -16.28
CA PHE A 135 30.31 64.26 -15.21
C PHE A 135 30.11 65.76 -15.49
N ASN A 136 30.70 66.62 -14.67
CA ASN A 136 30.93 68.03 -14.90
C ASN A 136 32.15 68.48 -14.07
N ASN A 137 32.52 69.75 -14.15
CA ASN A 137 33.68 70.32 -13.44
C ASN A 137 33.59 70.25 -11.89
N GLN A 138 32.43 69.97 -11.32
CA GLN A 138 32.24 69.84 -9.87
C GLN A 138 32.22 68.39 -9.42
N THR A 139 31.72 67.49 -10.26
CA THR A 139 31.54 66.08 -9.91
C THR A 139 32.76 65.24 -10.30
N ASP A 140 33.54 65.62 -11.30
CA ASP A 140 34.69 64.82 -11.75
C ASP A 140 35.66 64.45 -10.60
N GLY A 141 35.88 63.15 -10.39
CA GLY A 141 36.72 62.61 -9.32
C GLY A 141 36.03 62.47 -7.96
N ALA A 142 34.77 62.87 -7.81
CA ALA A 142 34.02 62.74 -6.57
C ALA A 142 33.43 61.34 -6.41
N PHE A 143 33.75 60.66 -5.30
CA PHE A 143 33.26 59.32 -4.98
C PHE A 143 31.74 59.26 -4.78
N GLU A 144 31.13 60.40 -4.47
CA GLU A 144 29.68 60.54 -4.34
C GLU A 144 28.93 60.31 -5.66
N ASN A 145 29.62 60.38 -6.81
CA ASN A 145 29.03 60.14 -8.13
C ASN A 145 28.50 58.72 -8.25
N ARG A 146 29.28 57.75 -7.78
CA ARG A 146 28.99 56.31 -7.88
C ARG A 146 28.71 55.93 -9.32
N VAL A 147 29.72 56.11 -10.17
CA VAL A 147 29.64 55.90 -11.62
C VAL A 147 30.76 54.98 -12.04
N VAL A 148 30.40 53.88 -12.71
CA VAL A 148 31.32 53.11 -13.54
C VAL A 148 30.80 53.21 -14.97
N ALA A 149 31.61 53.76 -15.88
CA ALA A 149 31.20 53.97 -17.26
C ALA A 149 32.15 53.29 -18.24
N VAL A 150 31.60 52.88 -19.37
CA VAL A 150 32.36 52.53 -20.57
C VAL A 150 32.15 53.66 -21.55
N GLU A 151 33.19 54.45 -21.77
CA GLU A 151 33.18 55.59 -22.68
C GLU A 151 33.52 55.16 -24.11
N PHE A 152 32.81 55.75 -25.07
CA PHE A 152 33.04 55.65 -26.50
C PHE A 152 33.37 57.06 -27.00
N ASP A 153 34.64 57.41 -26.88
CA ASP A 153 35.15 58.75 -27.13
C ASP A 153 35.43 58.95 -28.63
N THR A 154 34.92 60.05 -29.17
CA THR A 154 35.07 60.42 -30.58
C THR A 154 35.85 61.72 -30.78
N ARG A 155 36.41 62.29 -29.70
CA ARG A 155 37.17 63.53 -29.74
C ARG A 155 38.12 63.66 -28.55
N LYS A 156 39.40 63.81 -28.89
CA LYS A 156 40.44 64.15 -27.94
C LYS A 156 40.18 65.49 -27.26
N SER A 157 39.85 65.47 -25.98
CA SER A 157 39.37 66.63 -25.22
C SER A 157 40.35 67.14 -24.16
N TYR A 158 41.27 66.29 -23.67
CA TYR A 158 42.28 66.69 -22.67
C TYR A 158 43.65 66.02 -22.91
N LYS A 159 44.61 66.26 -22.02
CA LYS A 159 46.02 65.84 -22.21
C LYS A 159 46.22 64.32 -22.06
N ASP A 160 45.56 63.72 -21.08
CA ASP A 160 45.69 62.30 -20.72
C ASP A 160 44.79 61.38 -21.58
N ASP A 161 43.92 61.99 -22.40
CA ASP A 161 43.08 61.36 -23.41
C ASP A 161 43.95 60.86 -24.58
N LEU A 162 43.75 59.60 -24.97
CA LEU A 162 44.64 58.91 -25.88
C LEU A 162 44.55 59.48 -27.32
N ASP A 163 43.41 59.31 -27.96
CA ASP A 163 43.07 59.83 -29.29
C ASP A 163 41.55 60.09 -29.41
N GLY A 164 41.11 60.71 -30.51
CA GLY A 164 39.69 60.97 -30.74
C GLY A 164 38.88 59.76 -31.26
N ASN A 165 39.31 58.53 -30.98
CA ASN A 165 38.60 57.32 -31.39
C ASN A 165 39.07 56.14 -30.51
N HIS A 166 38.63 56.14 -29.25
CA HIS A 166 39.01 55.12 -28.27
C HIS A 166 37.79 54.61 -27.48
N VAL A 167 37.98 53.47 -26.83
CA VAL A 167 37.07 52.99 -25.79
C VAL A 167 37.80 53.00 -24.46
N GLY A 168 37.13 53.51 -23.43
CA GLY A 168 37.67 53.69 -22.09
C GLY A 168 36.78 53.09 -21.00
N ILE A 169 37.36 52.84 -19.84
CA ILE A 169 36.64 52.48 -18.62
C ILE A 169 36.90 53.55 -17.57
N ASP A 170 35.83 54.20 -17.14
CA ASP A 170 35.84 55.30 -16.18
C ASP A 170 35.29 54.85 -14.82
N ILE A 171 35.91 55.34 -13.75
CA ILE A 171 35.43 55.14 -12.38
C ILE A 171 35.44 56.49 -11.68
N ASP A 172 34.25 57.04 -11.44
CA ASP A 172 33.99 58.32 -10.76
C ASP A 172 34.68 59.58 -11.34
N SER A 173 35.44 59.44 -12.42
CA SER A 173 36.13 60.52 -13.14
C SER A 173 36.07 60.30 -14.65
N ILE A 174 36.12 61.38 -15.43
CA ILE A 174 36.24 61.36 -16.90
C ILE A 174 37.59 60.81 -17.37
N LYS A 175 38.54 60.64 -16.46
CA LYS A 175 39.83 60.03 -16.75
C LYS A 175 39.72 58.51 -16.66
N SER A 176 39.77 57.86 -17.81
CA SER A 176 39.81 56.41 -17.94
C SER A 176 40.87 55.76 -17.06
N VAL A 177 40.46 54.75 -16.28
CA VAL A 177 41.40 53.85 -15.59
C VAL A 177 42.09 52.90 -16.58
N ASP A 178 41.45 52.64 -17.72
CA ASP A 178 41.94 51.82 -18.83
C ASP A 178 41.33 52.32 -20.14
N GLN A 179 42.14 52.42 -21.20
CA GLN A 179 41.67 52.91 -22.51
C GLN A 179 42.49 52.29 -23.64
N ILE A 180 41.84 52.06 -24.79
CA ILE A 180 42.52 51.53 -25.99
C ILE A 180 42.13 52.31 -27.26
N PRO A 181 43.10 52.66 -28.13
CA PRO A 181 42.79 53.26 -29.42
C PRO A 181 42.08 52.25 -30.32
N LEU A 182 41.00 52.68 -30.96
CA LEU A 182 40.29 51.88 -31.96
C LEU A 182 40.84 52.09 -33.38
N SER A 183 41.55 53.20 -33.58
CA SER A 183 42.19 53.59 -34.85
C SER A 183 43.13 52.51 -35.40
N ASN A 184 43.83 51.79 -34.52
CA ASN A 184 44.74 50.70 -34.90
C ASN A 184 44.02 49.39 -35.31
N GLN A 185 42.72 49.28 -35.01
CA GLN A 185 41.92 48.07 -35.22
C GLN A 185 40.90 48.22 -36.34
N SER A 186 41.01 49.29 -37.15
CA SER A 186 40.09 49.63 -38.24
C SER A 186 38.62 49.77 -37.79
N ILE A 187 38.40 50.12 -36.52
CA ILE A 187 37.08 50.50 -35.99
C ILE A 187 37.04 52.02 -35.90
N THR A 188 36.02 52.64 -36.49
CA THR A 188 35.77 54.09 -36.40
C THR A 188 34.39 54.33 -35.82
N LEU A 189 34.35 54.83 -34.58
CA LEU A 189 33.10 55.07 -33.84
C LEU A 189 32.20 56.10 -34.55
N SER A 190 32.77 57.22 -34.98
CA SER A 190 32.06 58.34 -35.61
C SER A 190 31.84 58.17 -37.12
N SER A 191 31.72 56.93 -37.60
CA SER A 191 31.54 56.63 -39.04
C SER A 191 30.08 56.62 -39.51
N GLY A 192 29.12 56.67 -38.57
CA GLY A 192 27.71 56.39 -38.85
C GLY A 192 27.39 54.92 -39.16
N SER A 193 28.39 54.02 -39.09
CA SER A 193 28.18 52.57 -39.21
C SER A 193 27.86 51.95 -37.86
N ASP A 194 27.11 50.84 -37.88
CA ASP A 194 26.73 50.12 -36.66
C ASP A 194 27.96 49.44 -36.02
N VAL A 195 28.14 49.70 -34.73
CA VAL A 195 29.15 49.06 -33.89
C VAL A 195 28.44 48.23 -32.84
N TRP A 196 28.61 46.92 -32.89
CA TRP A 196 28.12 46.05 -31.83
C TRP A 196 29.06 46.13 -30.64
N VAL A 197 28.49 46.33 -29.45
CA VAL A 197 29.22 46.40 -28.20
C VAL A 197 28.71 45.30 -27.27
N GLY A 198 29.62 44.51 -26.71
CA GLY A 198 29.35 43.55 -25.66
C GLY A 198 30.16 43.88 -24.42
N ILE A 199 29.49 44.06 -23.29
CA ILE A 199 30.12 44.22 -21.98
C ILE A 199 29.75 43.01 -21.13
N LYS A 200 30.74 42.37 -20.53
CA LYS A 200 30.58 41.23 -19.66
C LYS A 200 31.31 41.46 -18.35
N TYR A 201 30.60 41.30 -17.24
CA TYR A 201 31.18 41.35 -15.91
C TYR A 201 31.00 40.01 -15.22
N ASP A 202 32.09 39.45 -14.71
CA ASP A 202 32.06 38.29 -13.82
C ASP A 202 32.32 38.72 -12.38
N GLY A 203 31.27 38.80 -11.58
CA GLY A 203 31.35 39.18 -10.16
C GLY A 203 32.07 38.16 -9.26
N THR A 204 32.48 37.00 -9.80
CA THR A 204 33.32 36.01 -9.09
C THR A 204 34.81 36.31 -9.26
N THR A 205 35.21 36.63 -10.49
CA THR A 205 36.61 36.89 -10.86
C THR A 205 36.94 38.38 -10.90
N LEU A 206 35.93 39.24 -10.76
CA LEU A 206 35.99 40.70 -10.92
C LEU A 206 36.39 41.16 -12.33
N LEU A 207 36.36 40.25 -13.32
CA LEU A 207 36.75 40.58 -14.69
C LEU A 207 35.62 41.36 -15.39
N PHE A 208 35.95 42.57 -15.83
CA PHE A 208 35.11 43.45 -16.62
C PHE A 208 35.67 43.52 -18.04
N GLU A 209 34.96 42.94 -19.00
CA GLU A 209 35.37 42.81 -20.40
C GLU A 209 34.45 43.64 -21.29
N VAL A 210 35.04 44.46 -22.17
CA VAL A 210 34.34 45.23 -23.21
C VAL A 210 34.83 44.74 -24.57
N THR A 211 33.93 44.45 -25.48
CA THR A 211 34.22 44.00 -26.85
C THR A 211 33.42 44.84 -27.84
N LEU A 212 34.08 45.33 -28.88
CA LEU A 212 33.50 46.09 -29.97
C LEU A 212 33.70 45.32 -31.27
N ILE A 213 32.66 45.27 -32.09
CA ILE A 213 32.67 44.63 -33.39
C ILE A 213 32.06 45.59 -34.41
N GLN A 214 32.81 45.89 -35.48
CA GLN A 214 32.31 46.68 -36.61
C GLN A 214 32.56 45.91 -37.91
N TYR A 215 31.57 45.92 -38.82
CA TYR A 215 31.70 45.31 -40.14
C TYR A 215 32.03 46.37 -41.18
N SER A 216 33.04 46.10 -42.02
CA SER A 216 33.35 46.94 -43.18
C SER A 216 32.26 46.83 -44.25
N THR A 217 32.27 47.74 -45.23
CA THR A 217 31.40 47.66 -46.41
C THR A 217 31.64 46.40 -47.26
N SER A 218 32.81 45.76 -47.14
CA SER A 218 33.13 44.48 -47.77
C SER A 218 32.71 43.26 -46.93
N GLY A 219 32.09 43.47 -45.77
CA GLY A 219 31.67 42.41 -44.84
C GLY A 219 32.78 41.87 -43.94
N GLN A 220 33.97 42.48 -43.96
CA GLN A 220 35.08 42.09 -43.08
C GLN A 220 34.78 42.53 -41.64
N GLN A 221 34.98 41.62 -40.69
CA GLN A 221 34.78 41.88 -39.28
C GLN A 221 36.04 42.47 -38.65
N HIS A 222 35.89 43.58 -37.92
CA HIS A 222 36.91 44.20 -37.09
C HIS A 222 36.49 44.06 -35.63
N VAL A 223 37.41 43.61 -34.77
CA VAL A 223 37.15 43.36 -33.35
C VAL A 223 38.20 44.07 -32.50
N SER A 224 37.75 44.78 -31.47
CA SER A 224 38.62 45.39 -30.45
C SER A 224 37.97 45.23 -29.08
N GLY A 225 38.72 45.44 -28.00
CA GLY A 225 38.17 45.31 -26.66
C GLY A 225 39.19 45.51 -25.56
N VAL A 226 38.71 45.96 -24.40
CA VAL A 226 39.51 46.19 -23.19
C VAL A 226 38.96 45.31 -22.08
N SER A 227 39.84 44.77 -21.24
CA SER A 227 39.46 43.95 -20.09
C SER A 227 40.26 44.32 -18.87
N ARG A 228 39.59 44.49 -17.72
CA ARG A 228 40.24 44.85 -16.46
C ARG A 228 39.58 44.18 -15.27
N LEU A 229 40.35 43.93 -14.22
CA LEU A 229 39.82 43.51 -12.94
C LEU A 229 39.27 44.74 -12.19
N ILE A 230 37.95 44.77 -11.99
CA ILE A 230 37.23 45.88 -11.35
C ILE A 230 36.30 45.33 -10.28
N ASP A 231 36.50 45.76 -9.05
CA ASP A 231 35.55 45.53 -7.97
C ASP A 231 34.47 46.62 -7.99
N LEU A 232 33.31 46.30 -8.57
CA LEU A 232 32.19 47.24 -8.66
C LEU A 232 31.66 47.66 -7.28
N SER A 233 31.91 46.87 -6.22
CA SER A 233 31.46 47.20 -4.85
C SER A 233 32.24 48.33 -4.20
N LEU A 234 33.39 48.72 -4.76
CA LEU A 234 34.14 49.86 -4.28
C LEU A 234 33.44 51.18 -4.61
N GLY A 235 32.81 51.30 -5.78
CA GLY A 235 32.17 52.55 -6.24
C GLY A 235 30.63 52.54 -6.20
N LEU A 236 29.99 51.36 -6.33
CA LEU A 236 28.53 51.24 -6.49
C LEU A 236 27.84 50.65 -5.25
N LEU A 237 26.58 51.06 -5.03
CA LEU A 237 25.64 50.49 -4.07
C LEU A 237 24.72 49.46 -4.74
N ASP A 238 23.88 48.80 -3.93
CA ASP A 238 23.10 47.63 -4.35
C ASP A 238 22.11 47.90 -5.50
N ASP A 239 21.53 49.10 -5.58
CA ASP A 239 20.56 49.46 -6.62
C ASP A 239 21.20 50.29 -7.73
N ILE A 240 21.60 49.61 -8.82
CA ILE A 240 22.32 50.20 -9.94
C ILE A 240 21.35 50.49 -11.09
N HIS A 241 21.31 51.73 -11.53
CA HIS A 241 20.65 52.14 -12.76
C HIS A 241 21.55 51.91 -13.97
N LEU A 242 20.95 51.40 -15.04
CA LEU A 242 21.58 51.24 -16.34
C LEU A 242 21.24 52.45 -17.21
N VAL A 243 22.26 53.18 -17.64
CA VAL A 243 22.09 54.49 -18.30
C VAL A 243 22.96 54.60 -19.53
N PHE A 244 22.44 55.14 -20.62
CA PHE A 244 23.26 55.70 -21.69
C PHE A 244 23.34 57.21 -21.52
N ALA A 245 24.54 57.78 -21.57
CA ALA A 245 24.78 59.22 -21.58
C ALA A 245 25.54 59.62 -22.83
N GLY A 246 25.38 60.87 -23.28
CA GLY A 246 26.17 61.40 -24.37
C GLY A 246 26.13 62.91 -24.38
N SER A 247 27.11 63.51 -25.05
CA SER A 247 27.18 64.95 -25.22
C SER A 247 27.59 65.35 -26.62
N THR A 248 27.39 66.64 -26.91
CA THR A 248 27.94 67.36 -28.05
C THR A 248 28.70 68.59 -27.55
N GLY A 249 29.55 69.15 -28.40
CA GLY A 249 30.31 70.38 -28.14
C GLY A 249 30.20 71.34 -29.32
N ASP A 250 31.32 71.95 -29.70
CA ASP A 250 31.41 72.75 -30.93
C ASP A 250 31.13 71.91 -32.18
N PHE A 251 31.56 70.64 -32.15
CA PHE A 251 31.20 69.63 -33.13
C PHE A 251 30.07 68.76 -32.60
N THR A 252 29.17 68.40 -33.51
CA THR A 252 27.89 67.79 -33.17
C THR A 252 27.71 66.48 -33.90
N GLN A 253 27.12 65.51 -33.21
CA GLN A 253 26.84 64.18 -33.74
C GLN A 253 25.54 63.63 -33.15
N LEU A 254 24.93 62.70 -33.87
CA LEU A 254 23.81 61.91 -33.37
C LEU A 254 24.37 60.71 -32.62
N ASN A 255 24.09 60.64 -31.33
CA ASN A 255 24.47 59.51 -30.47
C ASN A 255 23.25 58.58 -30.34
N GLN A 256 23.32 57.39 -30.92
CA GLN A 256 22.17 56.48 -31.02
C GLN A 256 22.48 55.07 -30.51
N ILE A 257 21.48 54.46 -29.86
CA ILE A 257 21.45 53.02 -29.56
C ILE A 257 20.31 52.39 -30.38
N LYS A 258 20.66 51.44 -31.25
CA LYS A 258 19.72 50.77 -32.16
C LYS A 258 19.11 49.50 -31.58
N SER A 259 19.82 48.82 -30.70
CA SER A 259 19.32 47.65 -29.97
C SER A 259 20.00 47.55 -28.61
N TRP A 260 19.37 46.88 -27.65
CA TRP A 260 19.93 46.66 -26.32
C TRP A 260 19.40 45.38 -25.67
N ASN A 261 20.32 44.52 -25.25
CA ASN A 261 20.08 43.28 -24.54
C ASN A 261 20.83 43.32 -23.20
N PHE A 262 20.20 42.90 -22.12
CA PHE A 262 20.82 42.80 -20.81
C PHE A 262 20.41 41.50 -20.12
N THR A 263 21.36 40.81 -19.50
CA THR A 263 21.12 39.57 -18.75
C THR A 263 22.03 39.49 -17.52
N THR A 264 21.47 39.18 -16.36
CA THR A 264 22.26 38.75 -15.19
C THR A 264 22.60 37.26 -15.29
N ILE A 265 23.86 36.89 -15.03
CA ILE A 265 24.38 35.51 -15.09
C ILE A 265 24.46 34.96 -13.67
N ASP A 266 23.54 34.07 -13.28
CA ASP A 266 23.59 33.41 -11.97
C ASP A 266 24.48 32.16 -12.02
N ASN A 267 25.70 32.27 -11.50
CA ASN A 267 26.65 31.15 -11.41
C ASN A 267 26.23 30.05 -10.40
N VAL A 268 25.13 30.22 -9.67
CA VAL A 268 24.72 29.29 -8.58
C VAL A 268 23.77 28.16 -9.06
N GLY A 269 23.56 28.02 -10.37
CA GLY A 269 22.58 27.11 -10.97
C GLY A 269 22.87 25.60 -10.99
N ARG A 270 24.03 25.10 -10.54
CA ARG A 270 24.37 23.66 -10.67
C ARG A 270 23.92 22.76 -9.51
N GLY A 271 23.51 23.32 -8.36
CA GLY A 271 23.21 22.55 -7.14
C GLY A 271 21.73 22.40 -6.77
N HIS A 272 20.86 23.33 -7.20
CA HIS A 272 19.48 23.40 -6.69
C HIS A 272 18.51 22.51 -7.46
N GLY A 273 18.69 22.35 -8.78
CA GLY A 273 17.86 21.49 -9.62
C GLY A 273 17.88 20.02 -9.18
N ARG A 274 19.04 19.51 -8.71
CA ARG A 274 19.15 18.15 -8.16
C ARG A 274 18.36 17.97 -6.86
N LYS A 275 18.36 18.97 -5.98
CA LYS A 275 17.64 18.91 -4.70
C LYS A 275 16.12 18.98 -4.89
N VAL A 276 15.66 19.82 -5.82
CA VAL A 276 14.23 19.91 -6.20
C VAL A 276 13.77 18.62 -6.90
N LEU A 277 14.58 18.09 -7.83
CA LEU A 277 14.28 16.83 -8.50
C LEU A 277 14.20 15.65 -7.51
N LEU A 278 15.15 15.56 -6.57
CA LEU A 278 15.13 14.55 -5.50
C LEU A 278 13.89 14.70 -4.60
N ALA A 279 13.52 15.93 -4.23
CA ALA A 279 12.32 16.17 -3.43
C ALA A 279 11.03 15.75 -4.18
N LEU A 280 10.92 16.06 -5.48
CA LEU A 280 9.79 15.65 -6.32
C LEU A 280 9.73 14.12 -6.51
N ILE A 281 10.88 13.45 -6.68
CA ILE A 281 10.95 11.99 -6.76
C ILE A 281 10.52 11.35 -5.43
N VAL A 282 10.98 11.88 -4.30
CA VAL A 282 10.58 11.37 -2.97
C VAL A 282 9.07 11.58 -2.74
N LEU A 283 8.53 12.74 -3.11
CA LEU A 283 7.10 13.04 -2.94
C LEU A 283 6.21 12.15 -3.81
N THR A 284 6.63 11.89 -5.06
CA THR A 284 5.90 11.01 -5.99
C THR A 284 5.96 9.54 -5.57
N ILE A 285 7.13 9.05 -5.13
CA ILE A 285 7.26 7.71 -4.55
C ILE A 285 6.37 7.58 -3.31
N PHE A 286 6.38 8.58 -2.41
CA PHE A 286 5.53 8.57 -1.22
C PHE A 286 4.03 8.55 -1.57
N ALA A 287 3.59 9.36 -2.54
CA ALA A 287 2.21 9.38 -3.02
C ALA A 287 1.80 8.04 -3.65
N LEU A 288 2.67 7.41 -4.45
CA LEU A 288 2.44 6.09 -5.04
C LEU A 288 2.36 5.00 -3.97
N CYS A 289 3.25 5.01 -2.98
CA CYS A 289 3.21 4.08 -1.84
C CYS A 289 1.92 4.26 -1.02
N LEU A 290 1.53 5.50 -0.72
CA LEU A 290 0.28 5.78 -0.01
C LEU A 290 -0.94 5.31 -0.80
N PHE A 291 -0.96 5.56 -2.12
CA PHE A 291 -2.01 5.07 -3.00
C PHE A 291 -2.07 3.53 -3.01
N ALA A 292 -0.92 2.85 -3.11
CA ALA A 292 -0.85 1.39 -3.07
C ALA A 292 -1.33 0.83 -1.71
N VAL A 293 -0.95 1.45 -0.59
CA VAL A 293 -1.44 1.08 0.75
C VAL A 293 -2.94 1.28 0.87
N LEU A 294 -3.47 2.42 0.43
CA LEU A 294 -4.91 2.70 0.46
C LEU A 294 -5.69 1.78 -0.49
N PHE A 295 -5.14 1.46 -1.65
CA PHE A 295 -5.72 0.51 -2.61
C PHE A 295 -5.72 -0.91 -2.05
N MET A 296 -4.61 -1.37 -1.46
CA MET A 296 -4.51 -2.66 -0.79
C MET A 296 -5.45 -2.73 0.41
N TRP A 297 -5.49 -1.69 1.25
CA TRP A 297 -6.42 -1.60 2.37
C TRP A 297 -7.88 -1.62 1.89
N ARG A 298 -8.21 -0.87 0.84
CA ARG A 298 -9.53 -0.93 0.20
C ARG A 298 -9.82 -2.31 -0.37
N ARG A 299 -8.88 -2.97 -1.04
CA ARG A 299 -9.08 -4.30 -1.64
C ARG A 299 -9.30 -5.37 -0.56
N LEU A 300 -8.48 -5.38 0.48
CA LEU A 300 -8.57 -6.30 1.62
C LEU A 300 -9.86 -6.08 2.42
N THR A 301 -10.21 -4.82 2.72
CA THR A 301 -11.45 -4.50 3.45
C THR A 301 -12.70 -4.68 2.59
N ARG A 302 -12.63 -4.45 1.27
CA ARG A 302 -13.76 -4.62 0.34
C ARG A 302 -14.20 -6.08 0.26
N GLN A 303 -13.27 -7.05 0.25
CA GLN A 303 -13.65 -8.46 0.23
C GLN A 303 -14.37 -8.88 1.53
N ARG A 304 -13.85 -8.50 2.70
CA ARG A 304 -14.55 -8.76 3.98
C ARG A 304 -15.91 -8.08 4.03
N ARG A 305 -16.00 -6.79 3.66
CA ARG A 305 -17.27 -6.04 3.63
C ARG A 305 -18.28 -6.63 2.65
N LEU A 306 -17.86 -7.10 1.48
CA LEU A 306 -18.76 -7.77 0.53
C LEU A 306 -19.24 -9.12 1.08
N ALA A 307 -18.39 -9.91 1.72
CA ALA A 307 -18.79 -11.19 2.32
C ALA A 307 -19.92 -10.99 3.36
N TYR A 308 -19.77 -10.01 4.25
CA TYR A 308 -20.82 -9.69 5.24
C TYR A 308 -22.07 -9.04 4.64
N ARG A 309 -21.92 -8.18 3.63
CA ARG A 309 -23.08 -7.60 2.93
C ARG A 309 -23.84 -8.65 2.11
N ASN A 310 -23.13 -9.63 1.55
CA ASN A 310 -23.73 -10.76 0.86
C ASN A 310 -24.39 -11.72 1.85
N LEU A 311 -23.81 -11.94 3.04
CA LEU A 311 -24.43 -12.68 4.13
C LEU A 311 -25.79 -12.07 4.51
N GLU A 312 -25.83 -10.75 4.68
CA GLU A 312 -27.06 -10.01 5.01
C GLU A 312 -28.10 -10.01 3.87
N LYS A 313 -27.65 -10.10 2.60
CA LYS A 313 -28.55 -10.22 1.43
C LYS A 313 -29.01 -11.66 1.13
N MET A 314 -28.29 -12.68 1.61
CA MET A 314 -28.56 -14.10 1.33
C MET A 314 -29.50 -14.75 2.35
N ILE A 315 -29.73 -14.09 3.49
CA ILE A 315 -30.66 -14.55 4.51
C ILE A 315 -32.05 -14.03 4.11
N ASP A 316 -32.90 -14.94 3.62
CA ASP A 316 -34.31 -14.67 3.34
C ASP A 316 -35.05 -14.27 4.62
N ALA A 317 -36.27 -13.73 4.50
CA ALA A 317 -37.11 -13.32 5.65
C ALA A 317 -37.37 -14.43 6.70
N HIS A 318 -37.08 -15.69 6.37
CA HIS A 318 -37.24 -16.87 7.23
C HIS A 318 -35.90 -17.45 7.76
N GLY A 319 -34.76 -16.82 7.49
CA GLY A 319 -33.44 -17.30 7.92
C GLY A 319 -33.01 -16.85 9.32
N PRO A 320 -31.78 -17.19 9.76
CA PRO A 320 -31.29 -16.89 11.11
C PRO A 320 -31.27 -15.39 11.42
N VAL A 321 -31.80 -15.01 12.59
CA VAL A 321 -31.99 -13.60 12.98
C VAL A 321 -30.65 -12.95 13.33
N LYS A 322 -30.44 -11.71 12.86
CA LYS A 322 -29.29 -10.89 13.28
C LYS A 322 -29.57 -10.25 14.64
N PHE A 323 -28.77 -10.61 15.64
CA PHE A 323 -28.85 -10.08 17.00
C PHE A 323 -27.85 -8.94 17.22
N LYS A 324 -28.20 -8.00 18.09
CA LYS A 324 -27.26 -6.98 18.58
C LYS A 324 -26.43 -7.52 19.74
N LEU A 325 -25.15 -7.13 19.85
CA LEU A 325 -24.28 -7.61 20.93
C LEU A 325 -24.82 -7.25 22.32
N LYS A 326 -25.44 -6.07 22.46
CA LYS A 326 -26.06 -5.61 23.72
C LYS A 326 -27.19 -6.54 24.19
N GLU A 327 -27.90 -7.18 23.26
CA GLU A 327 -28.97 -8.13 23.58
C GLU A 327 -28.37 -9.45 24.07
N LEU A 328 -27.37 -9.99 23.34
CA LEU A 328 -26.70 -11.24 23.72
C LEU A 328 -25.92 -11.12 25.03
N ARG A 329 -25.33 -9.95 25.31
CA ARG A 329 -24.72 -9.65 26.61
C ARG A 329 -25.75 -9.74 27.73
N ARG A 330 -26.94 -9.16 27.57
CA ARG A 330 -28.01 -9.29 28.58
C ARG A 330 -28.46 -10.74 28.73
N ALA A 331 -28.68 -11.43 27.61
CA ALA A 331 -29.13 -12.83 27.59
C ALA A 331 -28.17 -13.77 28.33
N THR A 332 -26.86 -13.51 28.26
CA THR A 332 -25.79 -14.34 28.84
C THR A 332 -25.24 -13.81 30.17
N ALA A 333 -25.89 -12.81 30.78
CA ALA A 333 -25.39 -12.11 31.98
C ALA A 333 -23.94 -11.61 31.81
N ASN A 334 -23.68 -10.91 30.72
CA ASN A 334 -22.37 -10.43 30.25
C ASN A 334 -21.35 -11.54 30.05
N PHE A 335 -21.76 -12.66 29.43
CA PHE A 335 -20.91 -13.85 29.25
C PHE A 335 -20.35 -14.35 30.59
N SER A 336 -21.21 -14.40 31.62
CA SER A 336 -20.79 -14.82 32.95
C SER A 336 -20.22 -16.24 32.93
N PRO A 337 -19.11 -16.51 33.64
CA PRO A 337 -18.58 -17.86 33.81
C PRO A 337 -19.61 -18.86 34.36
N THR A 338 -20.56 -18.39 35.17
CA THR A 338 -21.65 -19.22 35.74
C THR A 338 -22.61 -19.76 34.68
N ARG A 339 -22.70 -19.09 33.52
CA ARG A 339 -23.55 -19.51 32.39
C ARG A 339 -22.77 -20.26 31.31
N LYS A 340 -21.51 -20.64 31.57
CA LYS A 340 -20.67 -21.32 30.58
C LYS A 340 -21.07 -22.79 30.45
N LEU A 341 -21.44 -23.21 29.25
CA LEU A 341 -21.78 -24.60 28.92
C LEU A 341 -20.55 -25.44 28.52
N GLY A 342 -19.53 -24.78 27.95
CA GLY A 342 -18.31 -25.45 27.50
C GLY A 342 -17.33 -24.49 26.80
N ARG A 343 -16.09 -24.96 26.61
CA ARG A 343 -15.06 -24.27 25.82
C ARG A 343 -14.36 -25.30 24.93
N GLY A 344 -14.31 -25.04 23.63
CA GLY A 344 -13.61 -25.86 22.64
C GLY A 344 -12.62 -25.04 21.81
N GLY A 345 -12.04 -25.67 20.78
CA GLY A 345 -11.13 -25.00 19.83
C GLY A 345 -11.79 -23.86 19.04
N PHE A 346 -13.12 -23.90 18.92
CA PHE A 346 -13.92 -22.96 18.13
C PHE A 346 -14.53 -21.81 18.95
N GLY A 347 -14.24 -21.74 20.25
CA GLY A 347 -14.75 -20.69 21.13
C GLY A 347 -15.37 -21.18 22.43
N THR A 348 -16.12 -20.31 23.08
CA THR A 348 -16.81 -20.59 24.35
C THR A 348 -18.31 -20.50 24.16
N VAL A 349 -19.05 -21.47 24.68
CA VAL A 349 -20.51 -21.52 24.58
C VAL A 349 -21.12 -21.15 25.92
N TYR A 350 -22.10 -20.25 25.90
CA TYR A 350 -22.82 -19.76 27.08
C TYR A 350 -24.31 -20.04 26.94
N LEU A 351 -24.96 -20.38 28.06
CA LEU A 351 -26.41 -20.40 28.18
C LEU A 351 -26.94 -18.97 28.16
N GLY A 352 -27.89 -18.71 27.28
CA GLY A 352 -28.55 -17.43 27.11
C GLY A 352 -30.06 -17.57 27.22
N TYR A 353 -30.71 -16.48 27.63
CA TYR A 353 -32.17 -16.37 27.58
C TYR A 353 -32.57 -15.14 26.74
N ILE A 354 -33.23 -15.37 25.61
CA ILE A 354 -33.67 -14.30 24.70
C ILE A 354 -35.10 -13.89 25.07
N SER A 355 -35.24 -12.83 25.88
CA SER A 355 -36.53 -12.40 26.45
C SER A 355 -37.62 -12.15 25.40
N ARG A 356 -37.27 -11.55 24.25
CA ARG A 356 -38.25 -11.24 23.18
C ARG A 356 -38.81 -12.47 22.46
N MET A 357 -38.14 -13.61 22.57
CA MET A 357 -38.52 -14.88 21.97
C MET A 357 -38.99 -15.90 23.02
N ASN A 358 -38.89 -15.56 24.31
CA ASN A 358 -39.15 -16.48 25.43
C ASN A 358 -38.42 -17.83 25.26
N LEU A 359 -37.13 -17.77 24.87
CA LEU A 359 -36.38 -18.93 24.40
C LEU A 359 -34.99 -19.01 25.06
N GLU A 360 -34.66 -20.20 25.56
CA GLU A 360 -33.31 -20.55 25.98
C GLU A 360 -32.45 -20.92 24.77
N VAL A 361 -31.22 -20.42 24.76
CA VAL A 361 -30.32 -20.53 23.62
C VAL A 361 -28.89 -20.84 24.06
N ALA A 362 -28.15 -21.52 23.19
CA ALA A 362 -26.71 -21.68 23.31
C ALA A 362 -26.00 -20.61 22.48
N VAL A 363 -25.29 -19.69 23.13
CA VAL A 363 -24.54 -18.61 22.49
C VAL A 363 -23.06 -19.00 22.40
N LYS A 364 -22.62 -19.41 21.21
CA LYS A 364 -21.22 -19.70 20.87
C LYS A 364 -20.51 -18.40 20.53
N ARG A 365 -19.60 -17.95 21.40
CA ARG A 365 -18.70 -16.81 21.17
C ARG A 365 -17.40 -17.33 20.58
N VAL A 366 -17.15 -17.02 19.31
CA VAL A 366 -15.99 -17.50 18.55
C VAL A 366 -14.72 -16.83 19.11
N SER A 367 -13.67 -17.62 19.31
CA SER A 367 -12.39 -17.09 19.80
C SER A 367 -11.64 -16.36 18.69
N THR A 368 -11.38 -15.06 18.86
CA THR A 368 -10.62 -14.24 17.91
C THR A 368 -9.15 -14.04 18.32
N ASN A 369 -8.68 -14.77 19.35
CA ASN A 369 -7.41 -14.49 20.04
C ASN A 369 -6.12 -14.71 19.21
N ASN A 370 -6.21 -15.18 17.97
CA ASN A 370 -5.06 -15.31 17.08
C ASN A 370 -5.17 -14.32 15.92
N ALA A 371 -4.67 -13.10 16.12
CA ALA A 371 -4.62 -12.03 15.12
C ALA A 371 -3.84 -12.38 13.82
N LYS A 372 -3.25 -13.59 13.74
CA LYS A 372 -2.52 -14.11 12.57
C LYS A 372 -3.32 -15.09 11.70
N SER A 373 -4.52 -15.54 12.10
CA SER A 373 -5.31 -16.45 11.26
C SER A 373 -6.78 -16.02 11.18
N ASP A 374 -7.26 -15.77 9.96
CA ASP A 374 -8.67 -15.51 9.64
C ASP A 374 -9.57 -16.76 9.84
N ARG A 375 -9.08 -17.78 10.55
CA ARG A 375 -9.72 -19.10 10.67
C ARG A 375 -11.08 -19.03 11.38
N GLY A 376 -11.16 -18.32 12.51
CA GLY A 376 -12.42 -18.17 13.25
C GLY A 376 -13.48 -17.37 12.47
N GLU A 377 -13.05 -16.38 11.68
CA GLU A 377 -13.93 -15.61 10.79
C GLU A 377 -14.45 -16.50 9.65
N GLN A 378 -13.59 -17.33 9.06
CA GLN A 378 -13.96 -18.29 8.01
C GLN A 378 -14.93 -19.37 8.52
N GLU A 379 -14.69 -19.94 9.70
CA GLU A 379 -15.58 -20.92 10.31
C GLU A 379 -16.95 -20.31 10.65
N PHE A 380 -16.98 -19.07 11.17
CA PHE A 380 -18.22 -18.33 11.40
C PHE A 380 -19.01 -18.14 10.10
N VAL A 381 -18.37 -17.66 9.03
CA VAL A 381 -19.03 -17.43 7.74
C VAL A 381 -19.49 -18.74 7.09
N ALA A 382 -18.69 -19.80 7.20
CA ALA A 382 -19.07 -21.12 6.70
C ALA A 382 -20.30 -21.67 7.44
N GLU A 383 -20.32 -21.54 8.75
CA GLU A 383 -21.42 -22.02 9.60
C GLU A 383 -22.72 -21.28 9.28
N VAL A 384 -22.74 -19.94 9.28
CA VAL A 384 -23.96 -19.17 8.95
C VAL A 384 -24.45 -19.48 7.53
N ASN A 385 -23.57 -19.57 6.53
CA ASN A 385 -23.98 -19.84 5.14
C ASN A 385 -24.50 -21.26 4.92
N THR A 386 -23.94 -22.25 5.63
CA THR A 386 -24.29 -23.66 5.43
C THR A 386 -25.56 -24.01 6.20
N ILE A 387 -25.61 -23.71 7.49
CA ILE A 387 -26.69 -24.16 8.36
C ILE A 387 -27.98 -23.33 8.21
N SER A 388 -27.89 -22.09 7.70
CA SER A 388 -29.06 -21.21 7.53
C SER A 388 -30.14 -21.76 6.60
N LYS A 389 -29.77 -22.69 5.70
CA LYS A 389 -30.66 -23.28 4.70
C LYS A 389 -31.01 -24.74 4.99
N LEU A 390 -30.53 -25.27 6.12
CA LEU A 390 -30.73 -26.65 6.51
C LEU A 390 -31.82 -26.73 7.59
N SER A 391 -32.74 -27.67 7.39
CA SER A 391 -33.81 -27.94 8.35
C SER A 391 -34.05 -29.44 8.38
N HIS A 392 -33.60 -30.08 9.46
CA HIS A 392 -33.75 -31.51 9.66
C HIS A 392 -33.88 -31.80 11.16
N ARG A 393 -34.72 -32.78 11.53
CA ARG A 393 -34.99 -33.11 12.95
C ARG A 393 -33.77 -33.59 13.72
N ASN A 394 -32.73 -34.06 13.04
CA ASN A 394 -31.48 -34.51 13.66
C ASN A 394 -30.31 -33.53 13.44
N LEU A 395 -30.60 -32.29 13.05
CA LEU A 395 -29.60 -31.21 13.00
C LEU A 395 -29.93 -30.14 14.04
N VAL A 396 -28.89 -29.55 14.62
CA VAL A 396 -29.02 -28.36 15.47
C VAL A 396 -29.46 -27.18 14.61
N LYS A 397 -30.48 -26.43 15.06
CA LYS A 397 -30.95 -25.25 14.35
C LYS A 397 -30.17 -24.00 14.78
N LEU A 398 -29.69 -23.23 13.81
CA LEU A 398 -29.16 -21.89 14.06
C LEU A 398 -30.33 -20.89 14.13
N ILE A 399 -30.54 -20.32 15.31
CA ILE A 399 -31.58 -19.31 15.56
C ILE A 399 -31.11 -17.96 15.04
N GLY A 400 -29.83 -17.65 15.18
CA GLY A 400 -29.31 -16.35 14.78
C GLY A 400 -27.80 -16.19 14.90
N TRP A 401 -27.34 -14.99 14.60
CA TRP A 401 -25.93 -14.62 14.60
C TRP A 401 -25.74 -13.17 15.01
N CYS A 402 -24.55 -12.82 15.47
CA CYS A 402 -24.14 -11.45 15.76
C CYS A 402 -22.72 -11.23 15.27
N HIS A 403 -22.53 -10.12 14.55
CA HIS A 403 -21.22 -9.61 14.18
C HIS A 403 -21.20 -8.11 14.47
N GLU A 404 -20.57 -7.72 15.58
CA GLU A 404 -20.39 -6.33 15.98
C GLU A 404 -18.97 -6.10 16.50
N GLY A 405 -18.21 -5.21 15.86
CA GLY A 405 -16.82 -4.97 16.22
C GLY A 405 -15.93 -6.19 15.93
N ALA A 406 -15.27 -6.72 16.96
CA ALA A 406 -14.48 -7.96 16.88
C ALA A 406 -15.25 -9.20 17.41
N GLU A 407 -16.53 -9.03 17.77
CA GLU A 407 -17.33 -10.09 18.37
C GLU A 407 -18.09 -10.86 17.29
N LEU A 408 -17.81 -12.16 17.20
CA LEU A 408 -18.49 -13.11 16.34
C LEU A 408 -19.24 -14.12 17.22
N LEU A 409 -20.59 -14.11 17.15
CA LEU A 409 -21.43 -15.00 17.95
C LEU A 409 -22.46 -15.73 17.11
N LEU A 410 -22.67 -17.00 17.44
CA LEU A 410 -23.68 -17.87 16.84
C LEU A 410 -24.65 -18.31 17.93
N ILE A 411 -25.94 -18.30 17.62
CA ILE A 411 -27.03 -18.56 18.56
C ILE A 411 -27.79 -19.79 18.09
N TYR A 412 -27.74 -20.85 18.88
CA TYR A 412 -28.41 -22.12 18.61
C TYR A 412 -29.50 -22.40 19.63
N GLU A 413 -30.37 -23.34 19.29
CA GLU A 413 -31.26 -23.98 20.26
C GLU A 413 -30.44 -24.57 21.41
N TYR A 414 -30.93 -24.38 22.64
CA TYR A 414 -30.34 -24.99 23.82
C TYR A 414 -30.84 -26.43 23.99
N PHE A 415 -29.96 -27.31 24.42
CA PHE A 415 -30.21 -28.73 24.61
C PHE A 415 -29.85 -29.11 26.05
N PRO A 416 -30.83 -29.47 26.90
CA PRO A 416 -30.63 -29.61 28.34
C PRO A 416 -29.77 -30.81 28.71
N MET A 417 -29.84 -31.91 27.95
CA MET A 417 -28.99 -33.09 28.18
C MET A 417 -27.54 -32.87 27.73
N GLY A 418 -27.25 -31.74 27.08
CA GLY A 418 -25.91 -31.39 26.63
C GLY A 418 -25.41 -32.24 25.48
N SER A 419 -24.09 -32.40 25.40
CA SER A 419 -23.41 -33.16 24.35
C SER A 419 -23.24 -34.63 24.75
N LEU A 420 -23.31 -35.53 23.77
CA LEU A 420 -23.29 -36.98 23.98
C LEU A 420 -22.01 -37.47 24.67
N ASP A 421 -20.86 -36.87 24.37
CA ASP A 421 -19.58 -37.21 25.01
C ASP A 421 -19.64 -37.07 26.53
N LYS A 422 -20.32 -36.03 27.04
CA LYS A 422 -20.46 -35.80 28.48
C LYS A 422 -21.23 -36.94 29.14
N LEU A 423 -22.32 -37.42 28.53
CA LEU A 423 -23.10 -38.54 29.06
C LEU A 423 -22.34 -39.87 28.93
N LEU A 424 -21.75 -40.12 27.76
CA LEU A 424 -21.04 -41.36 27.44
C LEU A 424 -19.84 -41.58 28.37
N TYR A 425 -19.12 -40.51 28.73
CA TYR A 425 -17.96 -40.59 29.63
C TYR A 425 -18.30 -40.31 31.10
N ALA A 426 -19.46 -39.73 31.41
CA ALA A 426 -19.91 -39.58 32.81
C ALA A 426 -20.17 -40.94 33.45
N SER A 427 -20.81 -41.87 32.72
CA SER A 427 -21.09 -43.22 33.22
C SER A 427 -19.81 -44.03 33.50
N ALA A 428 -18.74 -43.81 32.74
CA ALA A 428 -17.43 -44.42 32.97
C ALA A 428 -16.70 -43.87 34.22
N ARG A 429 -17.09 -42.68 34.72
CA ARG A 429 -16.53 -42.09 35.95
C ARG A 429 -17.25 -42.56 37.22
N VAL A 430 -18.53 -42.92 37.12
CA VAL A 430 -19.37 -43.36 38.25
C VAL A 430 -19.18 -44.84 38.57
N SER A 431 -18.65 -45.66 37.65
CA SER A 431 -18.38 -47.09 37.89
C SER A 431 -17.33 -47.39 38.99
N ASN A 432 -16.68 -46.36 39.55
CA ASN A 432 -15.77 -46.48 40.69
C ASN A 432 -16.44 -46.17 42.05
N LEU A 433 -17.74 -45.86 42.09
CA LEU A 433 -18.48 -45.58 43.32
C LEU A 433 -19.66 -46.55 43.45
N SER A 434 -19.60 -47.39 44.48
CA SER A 434 -20.62 -48.38 44.83
C SER A 434 -21.92 -47.70 45.29
N SER A 435 -22.81 -47.38 44.36
CA SER A 435 -24.20 -47.04 44.67
C SER A 435 -25.13 -47.70 43.66
N GLU A 436 -25.88 -48.69 44.14
CA GLU A 436 -26.79 -49.57 43.41
C GLU A 436 -28.07 -48.89 42.87
N THR A 437 -28.08 -47.56 42.67
CA THR A 437 -29.28 -46.85 42.22
C THR A 437 -28.97 -45.66 41.31
N SER A 438 -27.94 -45.76 40.45
CA SER A 438 -27.85 -44.85 39.29
C SER A 438 -28.62 -45.46 38.13
N VAL A 439 -29.79 -44.91 37.80
CA VAL A 439 -30.47 -45.22 36.53
C VAL A 439 -29.47 -44.96 35.41
N LEU A 440 -29.22 -45.96 34.57
CA LEU A 440 -28.29 -45.82 33.46
C LEU A 440 -28.89 -44.84 32.44
N GLU A 441 -28.49 -43.58 32.51
CA GLU A 441 -29.09 -42.52 31.69
C GLU A 441 -28.96 -42.80 30.18
N LEU A 442 -27.95 -43.56 29.76
CA LEU A 442 -27.69 -43.86 28.34
C LEU A 442 -27.79 -45.37 28.04
N THR A 443 -29.01 -45.91 28.10
CA THR A 443 -29.34 -47.31 27.74
C THR A 443 -28.97 -47.64 26.30
N TRP A 444 -28.85 -48.93 25.97
CA TRP A 444 -28.59 -49.37 24.59
C TRP A 444 -29.62 -48.84 23.59
N GLU A 445 -30.90 -48.88 23.92
CA GLU A 445 -31.98 -48.36 23.06
C GLU A 445 -31.76 -46.88 22.70
N ARG A 446 -31.38 -46.05 23.70
CA ARG A 446 -31.04 -44.64 23.48
C ARG A 446 -29.80 -44.50 22.60
N ARG A 447 -28.74 -45.27 22.86
CA ARG A 447 -27.51 -45.28 22.04
C ARG A 447 -27.80 -45.64 20.58
N TYR A 448 -28.60 -46.67 20.34
CA TYR A 448 -28.97 -47.10 18.99
C TYR A 448 -29.81 -46.03 18.29
N ARG A 449 -30.79 -45.43 18.97
CA ARG A 449 -31.59 -44.30 18.45
C ARG A 449 -30.71 -43.10 18.07
N ILE A 450 -29.70 -42.80 18.88
CA ILE A 450 -28.72 -41.74 18.62
C ILE A 450 -27.92 -42.05 17.36
N ILE A 451 -27.43 -43.29 17.19
CA ILE A 451 -26.74 -43.74 15.98
C ILE A 451 -27.62 -43.54 14.74
N CYS A 452 -28.88 -43.96 14.81
CA CYS A 452 -29.85 -43.77 13.72
C CYS A 452 -30.10 -42.29 13.42
N GLY A 453 -30.22 -41.45 14.46
CA GLY A 453 -30.42 -40.01 14.32
C GLY A 453 -29.26 -39.31 13.61
N VAL A 454 -28.01 -39.63 13.98
CA VAL A 454 -26.82 -39.07 13.33
C VAL A 454 -26.67 -39.60 11.89
N ALA A 455 -26.98 -40.87 11.64
CA ALA A 455 -27.02 -41.42 10.29
C ALA A 455 -28.03 -40.68 9.40
N SER A 456 -29.24 -40.45 9.92
CA SER A 456 -30.30 -39.69 9.23
C SER A 456 -29.88 -38.25 8.94
N ALA A 457 -29.17 -37.59 9.87
CA ALA A 457 -28.63 -36.26 9.66
C ALA A 457 -27.60 -36.22 8.52
N LEU A 458 -26.65 -37.16 8.50
CA LEU A 458 -25.62 -37.22 7.47
C LEU A 458 -26.19 -37.61 6.10
N ASP A 459 -27.14 -38.53 6.03
CA ASP A 459 -27.84 -38.84 4.77
C ASP A 459 -28.56 -37.61 4.21
N TYR A 460 -29.21 -36.82 5.08
CA TYR A 460 -29.79 -35.55 4.67
C TYR A 460 -28.75 -34.58 4.10
N LEU A 461 -27.58 -34.42 4.73
CA LEU A 461 -26.51 -33.55 4.23
C LEU A 461 -25.90 -34.04 2.91
N HIS A 462 -25.76 -35.35 2.74
CA HIS A 462 -25.11 -35.96 1.57
C HIS A 462 -26.04 -36.08 0.37
N HIS A 463 -27.33 -36.36 0.61
CA HIS A 463 -28.28 -36.72 -0.43
C HIS A 463 -29.65 -36.02 -0.36
N GLY A 464 -30.04 -35.47 0.79
CA GLY A 464 -31.36 -34.90 1.02
C GLY A 464 -31.45 -33.38 0.86
N SER A 465 -30.35 -32.64 0.99
CA SER A 465 -30.29 -31.20 0.80
C SER A 465 -30.11 -30.80 -0.66
N SER A 466 -30.50 -29.56 -1.01
CA SER A 466 -30.40 -29.02 -2.38
C SER A 466 -28.97 -28.95 -2.94
N LYS A 467 -27.98 -28.99 -2.04
CA LYS A 467 -26.55 -29.13 -2.37
C LYS A 467 -25.97 -30.21 -1.46
N ARG A 468 -24.95 -30.93 -1.94
CA ARG A 468 -24.22 -31.88 -1.11
C ARG A 468 -23.32 -31.13 -0.11
N ILE A 469 -23.40 -31.51 1.16
CA ILE A 469 -22.68 -30.84 2.24
C ILE A 469 -21.83 -31.87 2.99
N LEU A 470 -20.54 -31.59 3.09
CA LEU A 470 -19.63 -32.31 3.98
C LEU A 470 -19.68 -31.69 5.38
N HIS A 471 -19.82 -32.51 6.41
CA HIS A 471 -19.78 -32.06 7.81
C HIS A 471 -18.35 -31.83 8.31
N ARG A 472 -17.46 -32.80 8.08
CA ARG A 472 -16.02 -32.81 8.39
C ARG A 472 -15.62 -32.83 9.87
N ASP A 473 -16.57 -32.74 10.80
CA ASP A 473 -16.30 -32.87 12.24
C ASP A 473 -17.36 -33.72 12.96
N VAL A 474 -17.68 -34.90 12.42
CA VAL A 474 -18.61 -35.84 13.07
C VAL A 474 -17.92 -36.49 14.28
N LYS A 475 -18.46 -36.26 15.49
CA LYS A 475 -17.97 -36.81 16.77
C LYS A 475 -19.02 -36.63 17.87
N THR A 476 -18.91 -37.38 18.96
CA THR A 476 -19.85 -37.32 20.09
C THR A 476 -19.97 -35.93 20.74
N SER A 477 -18.89 -35.16 20.82
CA SER A 477 -18.92 -33.79 21.38
C SER A 477 -19.69 -32.77 20.52
N ASN A 478 -19.97 -33.11 19.26
CA ASN A 478 -20.78 -32.31 18.33
C ASN A 478 -22.22 -32.83 18.20
N VAL A 479 -22.60 -33.86 18.97
CA VAL A 479 -23.97 -34.40 18.99
C VAL A 479 -24.65 -33.93 20.27
N MET A 480 -25.64 -33.06 20.11
CA MET A 480 -26.48 -32.56 21.21
C MET A 480 -27.69 -33.47 21.41
N LEU A 481 -28.19 -33.51 22.64
CA LEU A 481 -29.33 -34.35 23.02
C LEU A 481 -30.47 -33.49 23.59
N ASP A 482 -31.68 -33.65 23.05
CA ASP A 482 -32.88 -33.08 23.64
C ASP A 482 -33.37 -33.88 24.87
N GLU A 483 -34.46 -33.45 25.49
CA GLU A 483 -35.04 -34.05 26.70
C GLU A 483 -35.40 -35.54 26.51
N ASP A 484 -35.71 -35.93 25.28
CA ASP A 484 -36.05 -37.30 24.88
C ASP A 484 -34.83 -38.11 24.40
N TYR A 485 -33.62 -37.57 24.55
CA TYR A 485 -32.35 -38.15 24.10
C TYR A 485 -32.28 -38.35 22.57
N ASN A 486 -33.02 -37.55 21.78
CA ASN A 486 -32.85 -37.57 20.33
C ASN A 486 -31.59 -36.80 19.93
N ALA A 487 -30.83 -37.37 18.99
CA ALA A 487 -29.58 -36.80 18.52
C ALA A 487 -29.80 -35.61 17.56
N ARG A 488 -29.04 -34.53 17.81
CA ARG A 488 -28.96 -33.32 16.98
C ARG A 488 -27.49 -33.05 16.67
N LEU A 489 -27.09 -33.32 15.42
CA LEU A 489 -25.72 -33.04 14.97
C LEU A 489 -25.53 -31.53 14.76
N GLY A 490 -24.47 -30.99 15.34
CA GLY A 490 -24.11 -29.57 15.26
C GLY A 490 -22.63 -29.33 14.95
N ASP A 491 -22.22 -28.07 15.04
CA ASP A 491 -20.89 -27.54 14.71
C ASP A 491 -20.50 -27.67 13.22
N PHE A 492 -21.00 -26.72 12.43
CA PHE A 492 -20.79 -26.65 10.98
C PHE A 492 -19.60 -25.76 10.59
N GLY A 493 -18.72 -25.40 11.53
CA GLY A 493 -17.58 -24.50 11.27
C GLY A 493 -16.63 -25.03 10.19
N LEU A 494 -16.46 -26.36 10.10
CA LEU A 494 -15.64 -27.01 9.08
C LEU A 494 -16.41 -27.43 7.83
N ALA A 495 -17.74 -27.27 7.81
CA ALA A 495 -18.61 -27.79 6.76
C ALA A 495 -18.31 -27.15 5.40
N ARG A 496 -18.49 -27.91 4.32
CA ARG A 496 -18.20 -27.45 2.95
C ARG A 496 -19.28 -27.93 1.99
N VAL A 497 -19.69 -27.04 1.09
CA VAL A 497 -20.65 -27.35 0.01
C VAL A 497 -19.88 -27.88 -1.20
N ILE A 498 -20.27 -29.04 -1.72
CA ILE A 498 -19.76 -29.60 -2.97
C ILE A 498 -20.79 -29.32 -4.08
N GLN A 499 -20.33 -28.74 -5.19
CA GLN A 499 -21.17 -28.51 -6.37
C GLN A 499 -21.40 -29.84 -7.11
N HIS A 500 -22.56 -29.98 -7.76
CA HIS A 500 -22.94 -31.21 -8.48
C HIS A 500 -22.17 -31.41 -9.81
N ASP A 501 -21.16 -30.58 -10.09
CA ASP A 501 -20.43 -30.44 -11.37
C ASP A 501 -19.28 -31.46 -11.56
N GLY A 502 -19.40 -32.65 -10.98
CA GLY A 502 -18.47 -33.77 -11.21
C GLY A 502 -17.23 -33.81 -10.31
N VAL A 503 -17.06 -32.85 -9.40
CA VAL A 503 -15.98 -32.86 -8.40
C VAL A 503 -16.40 -33.72 -7.20
N THR A 504 -15.81 -34.90 -7.04
CA THR A 504 -16.12 -35.86 -5.95
C THR A 504 -15.44 -35.55 -4.62
N HIS A 505 -14.48 -34.61 -4.59
CA HIS A 505 -13.67 -34.29 -3.40
C HIS A 505 -13.36 -32.79 -3.32
N HIS A 506 -13.31 -32.25 -2.11
CA HIS A 506 -12.91 -30.86 -1.85
C HIS A 506 -11.46 -30.82 -1.34
N SER A 507 -10.54 -30.26 -2.12
CA SER A 507 -9.16 -30.00 -1.68
C SER A 507 -9.14 -28.81 -0.72
N THR A 508 -8.39 -28.90 0.38
CA THR A 508 -8.22 -27.81 1.33
C THR A 508 -6.75 -27.47 1.52
N GLN A 509 -6.44 -26.18 1.76
CA GLN A 509 -5.06 -25.71 1.97
C GLN A 509 -4.44 -26.20 3.29
N ALA A 510 -5.26 -26.70 4.22
CA ALA A 510 -4.83 -27.22 5.51
C ALA A 510 -5.68 -28.42 5.94
N VAL A 511 -5.02 -29.46 6.45
CA VAL A 511 -5.68 -30.62 7.08
C VAL A 511 -6.52 -30.14 8.26
N ALA A 512 -7.82 -30.45 8.25
CA ALA A 512 -8.76 -30.04 9.29
C ALA A 512 -9.76 -31.15 9.61
N GLY A 513 -10.06 -31.32 10.90
CA GLY A 513 -10.88 -32.38 11.47
C GLY A 513 -10.38 -32.73 12.88
N THR A 514 -11.11 -33.58 13.61
CA THR A 514 -10.68 -34.06 14.93
C THR A 514 -9.82 -35.32 14.80
N ARG A 515 -8.62 -35.30 15.40
CA ARG A 515 -7.73 -36.48 15.45
C ARG A 515 -8.49 -37.68 16.05
N GLY A 516 -8.33 -38.86 15.44
CA GLY A 516 -9.07 -40.07 15.80
C GLY A 516 -10.34 -40.32 14.96
N TYR A 517 -10.97 -39.27 14.41
CA TYR A 517 -12.14 -39.40 13.50
C TYR A 517 -11.79 -39.17 12.03
N MET A 518 -10.59 -38.67 11.76
CA MET A 518 -10.15 -38.38 10.39
C MET A 518 -9.83 -39.66 9.63
N ALA A 519 -10.38 -39.77 8.42
CA ALA A 519 -10.04 -40.82 7.47
C ALA A 519 -8.56 -40.72 7.03
N TYR A 520 -7.95 -41.87 6.73
CA TYR A 520 -6.54 -41.96 6.33
C TYR A 520 -6.22 -41.05 5.14
N GLU A 521 -7.02 -41.11 4.08
CA GLU A 521 -6.82 -40.31 2.87
C GLU A 521 -6.94 -38.81 3.12
N SER A 522 -7.80 -38.40 4.07
CA SER A 522 -7.94 -36.99 4.43
C SER A 522 -6.72 -36.47 5.18
N PHE A 523 -6.07 -37.33 5.98
CA PHE A 523 -4.84 -36.99 6.69
C PHE A 523 -3.68 -36.79 5.71
N PHE A 524 -3.52 -37.66 4.71
CA PHE A 524 -2.41 -37.59 3.75
C PHE A 524 -2.60 -36.54 2.66
N THR A 525 -3.81 -36.43 2.11
CA THR A 525 -4.04 -35.61 0.91
C THR A 525 -4.62 -34.24 1.22
N GLY A 526 -5.10 -34.00 2.45
CA GLY A 526 -5.87 -32.81 2.79
C GLY A 526 -7.20 -32.68 2.03
N ARG A 527 -7.67 -33.75 1.38
CA ARG A 527 -8.94 -33.81 0.64
C ARG A 527 -10.05 -34.35 1.53
N ALA A 528 -11.20 -33.69 1.50
CA ALA A 528 -12.42 -34.16 2.15
C ALA A 528 -13.45 -34.63 1.11
N SER A 529 -14.20 -35.70 1.41
CA SER A 529 -15.29 -36.22 0.58
C SER A 529 -16.42 -36.77 1.44
N LEU A 530 -17.50 -37.23 0.80
CA LEU A 530 -18.60 -37.90 1.49
C LEU A 530 -18.07 -39.11 2.29
N ASP A 531 -17.11 -39.85 1.72
CA ASP A 531 -16.50 -41.03 2.35
C ASP A 531 -15.68 -40.68 3.59
N THR A 532 -15.17 -39.44 3.70
CA THR A 532 -14.47 -38.99 4.91
C THR A 532 -15.44 -38.75 6.07
N ASP A 533 -16.66 -38.28 5.79
CA ASP A 533 -17.73 -38.19 6.79
C ASP A 533 -18.24 -39.60 7.18
N VAL A 534 -18.34 -40.53 6.21
CA VAL A 534 -18.71 -41.93 6.47
C VAL A 534 -17.70 -42.58 7.41
N TYR A 535 -16.40 -42.38 7.19
CA TYR A 535 -15.36 -42.88 8.09
C TYR A 535 -15.52 -42.32 9.51
N ALA A 536 -15.71 -41.01 9.64
CA ALA A 536 -15.92 -40.37 10.93
C ALA A 536 -17.19 -40.89 11.64
N PHE A 537 -18.25 -41.18 10.87
CA PHE A 537 -19.46 -41.84 11.37
C PHE A 537 -19.20 -43.28 11.86
N GLY A 538 -18.34 -44.04 11.16
CA GLY A 538 -17.90 -45.36 11.62
C GLY A 538 -17.21 -45.28 12.99
N VAL A 539 -16.26 -44.35 13.16
CA VAL A 539 -15.59 -44.11 14.45
C VAL A 539 -16.59 -43.65 15.52
N PHE A 540 -17.58 -42.84 15.15
CA PHE A 540 -18.65 -42.43 16.04
C PHE A 540 -19.49 -43.62 16.54
N ILE A 541 -19.87 -44.57 15.66
CA ILE A 541 -20.56 -45.80 16.09
C ILE A 541 -19.69 -46.57 17.08
N MET A 542 -18.40 -46.76 16.75
CA MET A 542 -17.44 -47.46 17.60
C MET A 542 -17.36 -46.86 19.00
N GLU A 543 -17.30 -45.54 19.08
CA GLU A 543 -17.29 -44.80 20.34
C GLU A 543 -18.59 -45.00 21.12
N VAL A 544 -19.76 -44.88 20.49
CA VAL A 544 -21.06 -45.04 21.15
C VAL A 544 -21.30 -46.48 21.63
N VAL A 545 -20.92 -47.48 20.83
CA VAL A 545 -21.06 -48.91 21.17
C VAL A 545 -20.17 -49.28 22.34
N SER A 546 -18.91 -48.83 22.32
CA SER A 546 -17.90 -49.24 23.31
C SER A 546 -17.81 -48.34 24.54
N GLY A 547 -18.35 -47.11 24.48
CA GLY A 547 -18.18 -46.10 25.53
C GLY A 547 -16.74 -45.57 25.64
N ARG A 548 -15.87 -45.87 24.68
CA ARG A 548 -14.43 -45.56 24.73
C ARG A 548 -14.08 -44.39 23.83
N SER A 549 -13.16 -43.54 24.30
CA SER A 549 -12.68 -42.42 23.49
C SER A 549 -11.73 -42.86 22.38
N PRO A 550 -11.95 -42.42 21.13
CA PRO A 550 -11.02 -42.66 20.02
C PRO A 550 -9.61 -42.09 20.24
N SER A 551 -9.46 -41.14 21.18
CA SER A 551 -8.17 -40.51 21.50
C SER A 551 -7.35 -41.27 22.55
N SER A 552 -7.92 -42.28 23.20
CA SER A 552 -7.23 -43.09 24.21
C SER A 552 -6.86 -44.44 23.63
N SER A 553 -5.60 -44.86 23.80
CA SER A 553 -5.20 -46.22 23.46
C SER A 553 -5.81 -47.21 24.47
N VAL A 554 -6.25 -48.35 23.96
CA VAL A 554 -6.78 -49.46 24.74
C VAL A 554 -5.63 -50.42 25.01
N SER A 555 -5.38 -50.74 26.28
CA SER A 555 -4.46 -51.82 26.63
C SER A 555 -5.16 -53.16 26.44
N TYR A 556 -4.73 -53.94 25.45
CA TYR A 556 -5.22 -55.29 25.23
C TYR A 556 -4.32 -56.31 25.95
N ARG A 557 -4.91 -57.41 26.44
CA ARG A 557 -4.16 -58.53 27.03
C ARG A 557 -4.45 -59.75 26.17
N ASN A 558 -3.45 -60.24 25.43
CA ASN A 558 -3.56 -61.49 24.68
C ASN A 558 -3.82 -62.63 25.67
N GLN A 559 -4.78 -63.51 25.35
CA GLN A 559 -5.14 -64.66 26.18
C GLN A 559 -4.18 -65.85 26.01
N ASP A 560 -3.26 -65.80 25.04
CA ASP A 560 -2.23 -66.82 24.86
C ASP A 560 -1.01 -66.55 25.76
N GLU A 561 -0.99 -67.30 26.86
CA GLU A 561 0.11 -67.83 27.68
C GLU A 561 1.43 -67.06 27.91
N SER A 562 1.90 -67.20 29.15
CA SER A 562 3.24 -66.92 29.71
C SER A 562 3.53 -65.48 30.16
N ALA A 563 3.87 -65.39 31.44
CA ALA A 563 4.26 -64.18 32.16
C ALA A 563 5.40 -63.44 31.44
N GLY A 564 5.07 -62.34 30.76
CA GLY A 564 6.10 -61.46 30.17
C GLY A 564 5.67 -60.52 29.03
N SER A 565 4.43 -60.52 28.54
CA SER A 565 4.09 -59.74 27.34
C SER A 565 3.80 -58.25 27.59
N THR A 566 4.40 -57.43 26.75
CA THR A 566 4.26 -55.97 26.66
C THR A 566 2.81 -55.59 26.36
N ARG A 567 2.23 -54.66 27.13
CA ARG A 567 0.88 -54.12 26.87
C ARG A 567 0.90 -53.35 25.54
N GLU A 568 0.35 -53.93 24.48
CA GLU A 568 0.21 -53.22 23.21
C GLU A 568 -0.97 -52.22 23.29
N ALA A 569 -0.66 -50.97 22.97
CA ALA A 569 -1.61 -49.88 22.88
C ALA A 569 -2.32 -49.96 21.52
N MET A 570 -3.60 -50.33 21.51
CA MET A 570 -4.40 -50.41 20.28
C MET A 570 -5.46 -49.31 20.24
N TYR A 571 -5.70 -48.73 19.07
CA TYR A 571 -6.69 -47.67 18.88
C TYR A 571 -8.06 -48.27 18.55
N ILE A 572 -9.13 -47.50 18.75
CA ILE A 572 -10.51 -48.00 18.76
C ILE A 572 -10.90 -48.75 17.46
N VAL A 573 -10.41 -48.28 16.31
CA VAL A 573 -10.69 -48.90 15.00
C VAL A 573 -10.07 -50.30 14.92
N ASP A 574 -8.79 -50.44 15.26
CA ASP A 574 -8.11 -51.74 15.25
C ASP A 574 -8.68 -52.67 16.31
N TRP A 575 -9.07 -52.12 17.46
CA TRP A 575 -9.67 -52.88 18.56
C TRP A 575 -11.00 -53.50 18.19
N ILE A 576 -11.90 -52.74 17.55
CA ILE A 576 -13.19 -53.28 17.11
C ILE A 576 -13.03 -54.20 15.90
N TRP A 577 -12.13 -53.87 14.95
CA TRP A 577 -11.87 -54.76 13.81
C TRP A 577 -11.37 -56.13 14.27
N ARG A 578 -10.52 -56.17 15.30
CA ARG A 578 -10.04 -57.43 15.89
C ARG A 578 -11.17 -58.26 16.50
N HIS A 579 -12.02 -57.66 17.34
CA HIS A 579 -13.18 -58.35 17.91
C HIS A 579 -14.13 -58.89 16.83
N TYR A 580 -14.32 -58.12 15.75
CA TYR A 580 -15.08 -58.57 14.59
C TYR A 580 -14.40 -59.77 13.90
N GLY A 581 -13.09 -59.69 13.65
CA GLY A 581 -12.30 -60.76 13.01
C GLY A 581 -12.26 -62.05 13.80
N GLU A 582 -12.27 -61.97 15.13
CA GLU A 582 -12.33 -63.11 16.06
C GLU A 582 -13.77 -63.65 16.24
N GLY A 583 -14.77 -63.05 15.60
CA GLY A 583 -16.18 -63.43 15.75
C GLY A 583 -16.80 -63.04 17.10
N ASN A 584 -16.11 -62.24 17.91
CA ASN A 584 -16.52 -61.83 19.26
C ASN A 584 -17.08 -60.41 19.29
N VAL A 585 -17.99 -60.10 18.38
CA VAL A 585 -18.53 -58.74 18.17
C VAL A 585 -19.17 -58.15 19.43
N LEU A 586 -19.82 -58.98 20.25
CA LEU A 586 -20.50 -58.55 21.47
C LEU A 586 -19.53 -58.07 22.57
N ALA A 587 -18.27 -58.50 22.54
CA ALA A 587 -17.24 -58.02 23.47
C ALA A 587 -16.84 -56.55 23.22
N ALA A 588 -17.20 -55.99 22.06
CA ALA A 588 -17.01 -54.57 21.79
C ALA A 588 -17.99 -53.67 22.56
N ALA A 589 -19.12 -54.22 23.04
CA ALA A 589 -20.14 -53.47 23.75
C ALA A 589 -19.62 -52.92 25.09
N ASP A 590 -20.03 -51.70 25.42
CA ASP A 590 -19.68 -51.02 26.65
C ASP A 590 -20.06 -51.87 27.88
N THR A 591 -19.08 -52.11 28.76
CA THR A 591 -19.26 -52.92 29.97
C THR A 591 -20.28 -52.31 30.93
N VAL A 592 -20.48 -50.99 30.86
CA VAL A 592 -21.50 -50.25 31.61
C VAL A 592 -22.91 -50.75 31.29
N LEU A 593 -23.16 -51.27 30.08
CA LEU A 593 -24.46 -51.82 29.69
C LEU A 593 -24.77 -53.17 30.36
N ARG A 594 -23.80 -53.82 31.01
CA ARG A 594 -23.97 -55.09 31.76
C ARG A 594 -24.70 -56.20 30.99
N GLY A 595 -24.50 -56.28 29.67
CA GLY A 595 -25.17 -57.25 28.81
C GLY A 595 -26.63 -56.92 28.44
N VAL A 596 -27.16 -55.78 28.90
CA VAL A 596 -28.52 -55.31 28.60
C VAL A 596 -28.52 -54.51 27.29
N TYR A 597 -28.45 -55.24 26.18
CA TYR A 597 -28.49 -54.71 24.82
C TYR A 597 -29.09 -55.72 23.86
N ASP A 598 -29.58 -55.24 22.72
CA ASP A 598 -30.02 -56.10 21.62
C ASP A 598 -28.79 -56.59 20.85
N LYS A 599 -28.55 -57.91 20.89
CA LYS A 599 -27.38 -58.54 20.27
C LYS A 599 -27.34 -58.36 18.76
N ALA A 600 -28.49 -58.40 18.08
CA ALA A 600 -28.56 -58.23 16.63
C ALA A 600 -28.26 -56.77 16.24
N GLN A 601 -28.73 -55.81 17.03
CA GLN A 601 -28.42 -54.40 16.82
C GLN A 601 -26.93 -54.09 17.09
N VAL A 602 -26.33 -54.69 18.12
CA VAL A 602 -24.88 -54.54 18.39
C VAL A 602 -24.06 -55.12 17.25
N ASP A 603 -24.37 -56.35 16.81
CA ASP A 603 -23.69 -56.98 15.67
C ASP A 603 -23.80 -56.14 14.40
N CYS A 604 -25.00 -55.69 14.07
CA CYS A 604 -25.28 -54.79 12.95
C CYS A 604 -24.46 -53.49 13.03
N ALA A 605 -24.46 -52.83 14.20
CA ALA A 605 -23.75 -51.57 14.41
C ALA A 605 -22.24 -51.73 14.26
N VAL A 606 -21.66 -52.81 14.81
CA VAL A 606 -20.21 -53.07 14.69
C VAL A 606 -19.82 -53.40 13.25
N ARG A 607 -20.57 -54.25 12.55
CA ARG A 607 -20.31 -54.55 11.13
C ARG A 607 -20.38 -53.30 10.26
N LEU A 608 -21.40 -52.46 10.49
CA LEU A 608 -21.51 -51.16 9.82
C LEU A 608 -20.33 -50.25 10.15
N ALA A 609 -19.92 -50.18 11.42
CA ALA A 609 -18.80 -49.34 11.84
C ALA A 609 -17.50 -49.75 11.15
N VAL A 610 -17.22 -51.06 11.10
CA VAL A 610 -16.06 -51.63 10.41
C VAL A 610 -16.11 -51.33 8.90
N ALA A 611 -17.27 -51.52 8.26
CA ALA A 611 -17.45 -51.19 6.85
C ALA A 611 -17.28 -49.69 6.55
N CYS A 612 -17.82 -48.82 7.42
CA CYS A 612 -17.64 -47.36 7.32
C CYS A 612 -16.17 -46.95 7.49
N CYS A 613 -15.42 -47.64 8.36
CA CYS A 613 -14.00 -47.38 8.60
C CYS A 613 -13.06 -48.09 7.63
N HIS A 614 -13.58 -48.64 6.52
CA HIS A 614 -12.74 -49.34 5.54
C HIS A 614 -11.59 -48.43 5.03
N PRO A 615 -10.32 -48.92 5.01
CA PRO A 615 -9.18 -48.10 4.59
C PRO A 615 -9.33 -47.52 3.19
N ASN A 616 -9.82 -48.31 2.22
CA ASN A 616 -10.18 -47.83 0.89
C ASN A 616 -11.56 -47.11 0.94
N PRO A 617 -11.64 -45.81 0.58
CA PRO A 617 -12.90 -45.07 0.59
C PRO A 617 -13.99 -45.65 -0.31
N ARG A 618 -13.61 -46.32 -1.42
CA ARG A 618 -14.57 -46.87 -2.40
C ARG A 618 -15.37 -48.08 -1.87
N GLU A 619 -14.85 -48.73 -0.84
CA GLU A 619 -15.51 -49.88 -0.20
C GLU A 619 -16.44 -49.43 0.95
N ARG A 620 -16.45 -48.13 1.29
CA ARG A 620 -17.30 -47.61 2.35
C ARG A 620 -18.74 -47.49 1.84
N PRO A 621 -19.76 -47.83 2.65
CA PRO A 621 -21.15 -47.66 2.27
C PRO A 621 -21.53 -46.18 2.19
N SER A 622 -22.51 -45.85 1.35
CA SER A 622 -23.10 -44.51 1.38
C SER A 622 -23.92 -44.30 2.67
N MET A 623 -24.07 -43.05 3.14
CA MET A 623 -24.92 -42.78 4.30
C MET A 623 -26.38 -43.19 4.09
N ARG A 624 -26.87 -43.23 2.85
CA ARG A 624 -28.19 -43.76 2.51
C ARG A 624 -28.29 -45.26 2.80
N THR A 625 -27.28 -46.01 2.38
CA THR A 625 -27.16 -47.45 2.66
C THR A 625 -27.07 -47.69 4.16
N VAL A 626 -26.27 -46.90 4.88
CA VAL A 626 -26.14 -46.98 6.34
C VAL A 626 -27.49 -46.80 7.03
N VAL A 627 -28.28 -45.79 6.63
CA VAL A 627 -29.63 -45.58 7.18
C VAL A 627 -30.55 -46.77 6.88
N GLN A 628 -30.53 -47.33 5.67
CA GLN A 628 -31.34 -48.50 5.32
C GLN A 628 -30.99 -49.72 6.19
N VAL A 629 -29.70 -49.97 6.44
CA VAL A 629 -29.26 -51.09 7.28
C VAL A 629 -29.65 -50.89 8.75
N LEU A 630 -29.42 -49.71 9.31
CA LEU A 630 -29.78 -49.40 10.71
C LEU A 630 -31.29 -49.46 10.97
N MET A 631 -32.11 -49.20 9.95
CA MET A 631 -33.57 -49.28 10.04
C MET A 631 -34.12 -50.68 9.70
N GLY A 632 -33.25 -51.67 9.45
CA GLY A 632 -33.64 -53.04 9.09
C GLY A 632 -34.17 -53.20 7.65
N GLY A 633 -34.02 -52.19 6.80
CA GLY A 633 -34.44 -52.21 5.40
C GLY A 633 -33.41 -52.84 4.44
N ALA A 634 -32.21 -53.16 4.92
CA ALA A 634 -31.15 -53.85 4.18
C ALA A 634 -30.31 -54.72 5.14
N PRO A 635 -29.70 -55.82 4.65
CA PRO A 635 -28.82 -56.65 5.48
C PRO A 635 -27.54 -55.90 5.89
N ALA A 636 -26.96 -56.26 7.04
CA ALA A 636 -25.67 -55.71 7.48
C ALA A 636 -24.55 -56.06 6.48
N PRO A 637 -23.58 -55.16 6.27
CA PRO A 637 -22.45 -55.45 5.39
C PRO A 637 -21.56 -56.55 5.98
N GLU A 638 -20.82 -57.24 5.11
CA GLU A 638 -19.83 -58.25 5.47
C GLU A 638 -18.41 -57.76 5.14
N PRO A 639 -17.83 -56.87 5.96
CA PRO A 639 -16.46 -56.40 5.74
C PRO A 639 -15.43 -57.52 5.98
N PRO A 640 -14.19 -57.38 5.48
CA PRO A 640 -13.13 -58.37 5.69
C PRO A 640 -12.84 -58.62 7.18
N TYR A 641 -12.68 -59.89 7.59
CA TYR A 641 -12.34 -60.27 8.98
C TYR A 641 -11.01 -59.69 9.46
N VAL A 642 -10.03 -59.56 8.55
CA VAL A 642 -8.75 -58.90 8.82
C VAL A 642 -8.76 -57.52 8.21
N LYS A 643 -8.35 -56.51 8.97
CA LYS A 643 -8.28 -55.12 8.51
C LYS A 643 -7.31 -55.00 7.33
N PRO A 644 -7.76 -54.53 6.15
CA PRO A 644 -6.86 -54.30 5.02
C PRO A 644 -5.82 -53.21 5.33
N ALA A 645 -4.69 -53.25 4.64
CA ALA A 645 -3.73 -52.14 4.68
C ALA A 645 -4.29 -50.93 3.91
N PHE A 646 -3.98 -49.72 4.36
CA PHE A 646 -4.29 -48.51 3.60
C PHE A 646 -3.34 -48.36 2.41
N VAL A 647 -3.89 -48.16 1.21
CA VAL A 647 -3.13 -47.94 -0.03
C VAL A 647 -3.70 -46.72 -0.76
N TRP A 648 -2.83 -45.83 -1.26
CA TRP A 648 -3.23 -44.59 -1.92
C TRP A 648 -2.31 -44.19 -3.09
N PRO A 649 -2.79 -43.85 -4.29
CA PRO A 649 -4.18 -43.84 -4.71
C PRO A 649 -4.75 -45.27 -4.84
N PRO A 650 -6.07 -45.46 -4.64
CA PRO A 650 -6.69 -46.79 -4.62
C PRO A 650 -6.66 -47.55 -5.96
N SER A 651 -6.24 -46.91 -7.06
CA SER A 651 -6.25 -47.47 -8.42
C SER A 651 -4.89 -47.95 -8.96
N GLY A 652 -3.86 -48.11 -8.13
CA GLY A 652 -2.64 -48.85 -8.48
C GLY A 652 -1.74 -48.25 -9.57
N SER A 653 -2.05 -47.08 -10.14
CA SER A 653 -1.12 -46.34 -11.00
C SER A 653 -0.02 -45.72 -10.13
N GLN A 654 1.24 -46.13 -10.33
CA GLN A 654 2.40 -45.52 -9.69
C GLN A 654 2.36 -44.00 -9.92
N SER A 655 2.31 -43.26 -8.84
CA SER A 655 2.53 -41.81 -8.86
C SER A 655 3.40 -41.46 -7.67
N GLU A 656 4.53 -40.83 -7.94
CA GLU A 656 5.38 -40.27 -6.90
C GLU A 656 4.63 -39.08 -6.27
N ILE A 657 4.30 -39.20 -4.99
CA ILE A 657 3.73 -38.09 -4.24
C ILE A 657 4.85 -37.51 -3.38
N GLN A 658 5.34 -36.34 -3.78
CA GLN A 658 6.30 -35.58 -2.98
C GLN A 658 5.54 -34.72 -1.96
N LEU A 659 5.70 -35.06 -0.67
CA LEU A 659 5.03 -34.35 0.42
C LEU A 659 5.95 -33.29 1.05
N PRO A 660 5.48 -32.06 1.29
CA PRO A 660 6.32 -30.95 1.77
C PRO A 660 7.03 -31.17 3.11
N HIS A 661 6.67 -32.21 3.88
CA HIS A 661 7.21 -32.49 5.21
C HIS A 661 7.48 -33.98 5.50
N VAL A 662 7.28 -34.88 4.53
CA VAL A 662 7.38 -36.34 4.72
C VAL A 662 8.34 -37.01 3.72
N GLY A 663 8.71 -36.33 2.62
CA GLY A 663 9.56 -36.88 1.57
C GLY A 663 8.76 -37.52 0.42
N LEU A 664 9.44 -38.33 -0.41
CA LEU A 664 8.84 -39.06 -1.53
C LEU A 664 8.16 -40.34 -1.03
N LEU A 665 6.89 -40.53 -1.40
CA LEU A 665 6.13 -41.76 -1.12
C LEU A 665 5.91 -42.53 -2.42
N PHE A 666 6.33 -43.80 -2.45
CA PHE A 666 6.05 -44.75 -3.53
C PHE A 666 4.85 -45.61 -3.18
N THR A 667 3.91 -45.77 -4.12
CA THR A 667 2.82 -46.75 -4.00
C THR A 667 2.66 -47.55 -5.28
N GLY A 668 2.83 -48.89 -5.20
CA GLY A 668 2.39 -49.83 -6.23
C GLY A 668 3.17 -51.16 -6.27
N GLY A 669 2.50 -52.27 -5.91
CA GLY A 669 2.94 -53.65 -6.10
C GLY A 669 2.56 -54.58 -4.93
N GLN A 670 2.24 -55.86 -5.19
CA GLN A 670 1.81 -56.88 -4.20
C GLN A 670 2.76 -57.12 -3.00
N THR A 671 3.89 -56.41 -2.94
CA THR A 671 4.90 -56.49 -1.86
C THR A 671 5.28 -55.13 -1.27
N SER A 672 4.53 -54.06 -1.55
CA SER A 672 4.78 -52.73 -0.95
C SER A 672 4.13 -52.61 0.43
N PHE A 673 4.90 -52.86 1.49
CA PHE A 673 4.46 -52.66 2.87
C PHE A 673 4.50 -51.17 3.25
N CYS A 674 3.32 -50.62 3.56
CA CYS A 674 3.21 -49.58 4.57
C CYS A 674 2.27 -50.12 5.65
N SER A 675 2.83 -50.86 6.62
CA SER A 675 2.09 -51.22 7.83
C SER A 675 2.02 -49.97 8.71
N MET A 676 1.03 -49.12 8.44
CA MET A 676 0.61 -48.14 9.43
C MET A 676 -0.37 -48.84 10.37
N THR A 677 0.19 -49.50 11.38
CA THR A 677 -0.56 -49.67 12.63
C THR A 677 -0.82 -48.27 13.20
N SER A 678 -1.94 -48.10 13.88
CA SER A 678 -2.45 -46.81 14.37
C SER A 678 -1.49 -46.00 15.27
N THR A 679 -0.33 -46.56 15.62
CA THR A 679 0.79 -45.88 16.27
C THR A 679 1.42 -44.76 15.43
N SER A 680 1.28 -44.75 14.09
CA SER A 680 1.82 -43.67 13.24
C SER A 680 0.96 -42.39 13.21
N LEU A 681 -0.28 -42.45 13.71
CA LEU A 681 -1.21 -41.31 13.80
C LEU A 681 -0.93 -40.37 14.98
N THR A 682 0.06 -40.68 15.82
CA THR A 682 0.42 -39.89 17.01
C THR A 682 1.83 -39.27 16.96
N GLY A 683 2.38 -39.08 15.76
CA GLY A 683 3.63 -38.32 15.58
C GLY A 683 3.65 -37.07 16.46
N ARG A 684 4.62 -37.05 17.38
CA ARG A 684 4.90 -35.93 18.29
C ARG A 684 4.95 -34.60 17.55
#